data_AF-A0A8J5KKJ3-F1
#
_entry.id   AF-A0A8J5KKJ3-F1
#
_cell.length_a   1.000
_cell.length_b   1.000
_cell.length_c   1.000
_cell.angle_alpha   90.00
_cell.angle_beta   90.00
_cell.angle_gamma   90.00
#
_symmetry.space_group_name_H-M   'P 1'
#
loop_
_entity.id
_entity.type
_entity.pdbx_description
1 polymer ?
#
loop_
_entity_poly.entity_id
_entity_poly.type
_entity_poly.pdbx_seq_one_letter_code
_entity_poly.pdbx_strand_id
1 'polypeptide(L)'
;MVESARARVSDGEGGGEEGRRRWEVLRGQGRRERGLWEEACSLLQPSEDGSVCVRTDGLLLPARFPHAHRHPSLQSPPPGISPEKAVDRPAGHLIRALLKNVKSEIPTEERAEKIMYARLLALASAAISKNEIHDSIELFKEPNNQTSTWRSCSDQGNQIPQGNLLKYFECFFGCILDKCCMKESQHMLLFIPCMHFAVVVGRTRTRSGYILVSANGGLNQQRVAVCNAVAVAALLNAYLVIPNFLYSSVWKDTSQFGDIYHEDFFMNYLKNDVDIVKELPSHLQSLDIEAIGSLITDNDIRKESTPEYFLRVVFPLLLKNGVVHFYGFGNRLSFDPLPLDLQKLRCKCNFHALKYVPRIQEIGSLLVRRIRKYNSSLNMLDEHLLGKHMPHAPVRRNDTSTSPVKYLAMHMRFEMDMVAYSLCDFDGGEKERKELQAYREVHFPTLTMQIKNNNSLSPEESRSLGKCPLTPEEAAIMLTALGYSSRTYIYLAGSRIYGGRSRMLSFTRLYPNVITKEDVLTPSELAPFKNFSSQLAALDFIACAAADVFAMTDSGSQLSSLVNGYRIYHGRDHAPTIRPNKKRFARILSENRTIQWHDFGERVRKMVQENQRIIARRKGRSIYRLPRTPGCMCKY
;
A
#
# COMPACT_ATOMS: atom_id res chain seq x y z
N MET A 1 30.10 12.80 16.96
CA MET A 1 30.38 12.87 18.41
C MET A 1 29.13 13.35 19.13
N VAL A 2 29.04 13.17 20.44
CA VAL A 2 27.93 13.63 21.29
C VAL A 2 28.30 15.01 21.88
N GLU A 3 27.34 15.72 22.49
CA GLU A 3 27.50 16.97 23.26
C GLU A 3 28.00 18.22 22.50
N SER A 4 27.07 19.14 22.21
CA SER A 4 26.99 20.42 22.92
C SER A 4 25.75 21.22 22.50
N ALA A 5 24.83 21.50 23.44
CA ALA A 5 23.78 22.56 23.41
C ALA A 5 22.76 22.34 24.54
N ARG A 6 23.12 22.60 25.80
CA ARG A 6 22.16 22.66 26.92
C ARG A 6 22.62 23.69 27.95
N ALA A 7 21.65 24.48 28.46
CA ALA A 7 21.85 25.71 29.23
C ALA A 7 22.50 26.86 28.41
N ARG A 8 22.15 28.13 28.59
CA ARG A 8 21.28 28.76 29.60
C ARG A 8 20.31 29.74 28.91
N VAL A 9 19.09 29.86 29.43
CA VAL A 9 18.57 31.05 30.14
C VAL A 9 17.30 30.59 30.88
N SER A 10 17.22 30.91 32.16
CA SER A 10 15.97 30.90 32.94
C SER A 10 15.68 32.34 33.37
N ASP A 11 14.49 32.53 33.92
CA ASP A 11 14.03 33.73 34.64
C ASP A 11 13.67 34.93 33.74
N GLY A 12 12.38 35.29 33.76
CA GLY A 12 11.79 36.26 32.84
C GLY A 12 10.25 36.13 32.73
N GLU A 13 9.54 36.01 33.85
CA GLU A 13 8.07 36.14 33.85
C GLU A 13 7.69 37.60 33.58
N GLY A 14 6.88 37.87 32.54
CA GLY A 14 6.53 39.25 32.19
C GLY A 14 5.68 39.42 30.92
N GLY A 15 4.40 39.04 30.98
CA GLY A 15 3.40 39.30 29.93
C GLY A 15 3.27 38.20 28.86
N GLY A 16 2.08 37.91 28.35
CA GLY A 16 0.75 38.42 28.72
C GLY A 16 -0.37 37.61 28.03
N GLU A 17 -1.58 37.60 28.61
CA GLU A 17 -2.68 36.72 28.17
C GLU A 17 -3.20 36.97 26.74
N GLU A 18 -2.89 38.13 26.16
CA GLU A 18 -3.42 38.61 24.88
C GLU A 18 -3.06 37.69 23.69
N GLY A 19 -1.85 37.12 23.70
CA GLY A 19 -1.43 36.13 22.70
C GLY A 19 -2.27 34.85 22.73
N ARG A 20 -2.84 34.48 23.89
CA ARG A 20 -3.67 33.28 24.03
C ARG A 20 -5.07 33.51 23.49
N ARG A 21 -5.69 34.66 23.80
CA ARG A 21 -7.05 35.01 23.35
C ARG A 21 -7.16 35.08 21.82
N ARG A 22 -6.12 35.60 21.14
CA ARG A 22 -6.08 35.69 19.66
C ARG A 22 -6.12 34.32 18.95
N TRP A 23 -5.62 33.26 19.58
CA TRP A 23 -5.63 31.88 19.03
C TRP A 23 -6.93 31.09 19.27
N GLU A 24 -7.84 31.59 20.10
CA GLU A 24 -9.12 30.91 20.36
C GLU A 24 -10.24 31.46 19.48
N VAL A 25 -10.25 32.78 19.21
CA VAL A 25 -11.20 33.43 18.28
C VAL A 25 -11.13 32.78 16.88
N LEU A 26 -9.91 32.57 16.35
CA LEU A 26 -9.70 31.93 15.05
C LEU A 26 -10.18 30.46 15.01
N ARG A 27 -10.08 29.72 16.13
CA ARG A 27 -10.65 28.37 16.24
C ARG A 27 -12.19 28.37 16.35
N GLY A 28 -12.79 29.48 16.81
CA GLY A 28 -14.23 29.67 16.86
C GLY A 28 -14.85 29.93 15.48
N GLN A 29 -14.29 30.86 14.71
CA GLN A 29 -14.80 31.22 13.37
C GLN A 29 -14.76 30.02 12.41
N GLY A 30 -13.60 29.34 12.32
CA GLY A 30 -13.42 28.14 11.49
C GLY A 30 -14.21 26.90 11.92
N ARG A 31 -15.09 26.98 12.94
CA ARG A 31 -16.13 25.98 13.24
C ARG A 31 -17.52 26.39 12.76
N ARG A 32 -17.89 27.68 12.81
CA ARG A 32 -19.20 28.16 12.32
C ARG A 32 -19.33 28.00 10.82
N GLU A 33 -18.28 28.29 10.06
CA GLU A 33 -18.26 28.09 8.60
C GLU A 33 -18.49 26.62 8.22
N ARG A 34 -17.94 25.66 8.99
CA ARG A 34 -18.10 24.23 8.71
C ARG A 34 -19.56 23.75 8.79
N GLY A 35 -20.32 24.23 9.78
CA GLY A 35 -21.74 23.88 9.90
C GLY A 35 -22.56 24.35 8.69
N LEU A 36 -22.32 25.58 8.23
CA LEU A 36 -23.04 26.18 7.10
C LEU A 36 -22.74 25.48 5.76
N TRP A 37 -21.55 24.91 5.59
CA TRP A 37 -21.23 24.10 4.40
C TRP A 37 -21.84 22.69 4.45
N GLU A 38 -22.02 22.09 5.64
CA GLU A 38 -22.60 20.75 5.79
C GLU A 38 -24.14 20.75 5.62
N GLU A 39 -24.85 21.82 6.03
CA GLU A 39 -26.29 21.98 5.74
C GLU A 39 -26.58 22.32 4.27
N ALA A 40 -25.67 23.00 3.56
CA ALA A 40 -25.86 23.32 2.14
C ALA A 40 -25.75 22.09 1.21
N CYS A 41 -25.01 21.06 1.61
CA CYS A 41 -24.74 19.89 0.76
C CYS A 41 -25.84 18.80 0.81
N SER A 42 -26.79 18.89 1.73
CA SER A 42 -27.79 17.83 1.99
C SER A 42 -29.12 17.99 1.23
N LEU A 43 -29.28 19.06 0.43
CA LEU A 43 -30.49 19.35 -0.35
C LEU A 43 -30.35 19.17 -1.88
N LEU A 44 -29.25 18.57 -2.36
CA LEU A 44 -29.03 18.29 -3.78
C LEU A 44 -29.24 16.81 -4.12
N GLN A 45 -30.37 16.49 -4.73
CA GLN A 45 -30.58 15.22 -5.45
C GLN A 45 -30.34 15.43 -6.96
N PRO A 46 -29.73 14.47 -7.68
CA PRO A 46 -29.53 14.57 -9.12
C PRO A 46 -30.80 14.21 -9.91
N SER A 47 -31.11 14.99 -10.95
CA SER A 47 -31.95 14.55 -12.08
C SER A 47 -31.07 13.89 -13.16
N GLU A 48 -31.68 13.04 -14.00
CA GLU A 48 -30.93 12.24 -14.99
C GLU A 48 -30.55 13.01 -16.27
N ASP A 49 -30.92 14.29 -16.37
CA ASP A 49 -30.80 15.15 -17.56
C ASP A 49 -29.77 16.30 -17.42
N GLY A 50 -29.19 16.51 -16.24
CA GLY A 50 -27.92 17.23 -16.08
C GLY A 50 -27.95 18.76 -16.24
N SER A 51 -29.07 19.42 -15.94
CA SER A 51 -29.14 20.89 -15.85
C SER A 51 -29.51 21.38 -14.45
N VAL A 52 -29.07 22.59 -14.07
CA VAL A 52 -29.30 23.16 -12.72
C VAL A 52 -29.67 24.63 -12.82
N CYS A 53 -30.80 25.01 -12.21
CA CYS A 53 -31.27 26.39 -12.08
C CYS A 53 -31.36 26.81 -10.61
N VAL A 54 -31.07 28.08 -10.31
CA VAL A 54 -31.22 28.68 -8.99
C VAL A 54 -32.57 29.40 -8.89
N ARG A 55 -33.20 29.38 -7.71
CA ARG A 55 -34.45 30.09 -7.41
C ARG A 55 -34.26 30.99 -6.19
N THR A 56 -34.86 32.18 -6.21
CA THR A 56 -34.78 33.20 -5.14
C THR A 56 -36.09 33.30 -4.34
N ASP A 57 -36.00 33.91 -3.14
CA ASP A 57 -36.98 33.79 -2.04
C ASP A 57 -38.35 34.49 -2.21
N GLY A 58 -39.30 34.13 -1.35
CA GLY A 58 -40.61 34.77 -1.23
C GLY A 58 -41.46 34.40 0.00
N LEU A 59 -41.25 35.14 1.12
CA LEU A 59 -42.28 35.63 2.08
C LEU A 59 -43.44 34.72 2.59
N LEU A 60 -43.46 34.39 3.92
CA LEU A 60 -44.43 34.92 4.93
C LEU A 60 -44.35 34.24 6.33
N LEU A 61 -45.07 34.82 7.31
CA LEU A 61 -45.15 34.53 8.77
C LEU A 61 -46.63 34.28 9.18
N PRO A 62 -47.02 33.97 10.46
CA PRO A 62 -46.34 33.32 11.61
C PRO A 62 -47.21 32.22 12.32
N ALA A 63 -46.75 31.65 13.46
CA ALA A 63 -47.39 31.78 14.81
C ALA A 63 -47.44 30.54 15.77
N ARG A 64 -47.37 30.87 17.08
CA ARG A 64 -47.84 30.16 18.33
C ARG A 64 -47.00 29.07 19.05
N PHE A 65 -46.91 29.29 20.36
CA PHE A 65 -46.49 28.45 21.53
C PHE A 65 -47.76 27.80 22.18
N PRO A 66 -47.75 26.94 23.26
CA PRO A 66 -46.90 27.04 24.49
C PRO A 66 -46.58 25.77 25.36
N HIS A 67 -45.79 25.98 26.44
CA HIS A 67 -45.60 25.21 27.72
C HIS A 67 -45.28 23.67 27.69
N ALA A 68 -44.30 23.07 28.40
CA ALA A 68 -43.86 23.05 29.84
C ALA A 68 -44.59 21.98 30.72
N HIS A 69 -44.04 21.38 31.81
CA HIS A 69 -42.91 21.75 32.70
C HIS A 69 -42.38 20.57 33.61
N ARG A 70 -41.10 20.66 34.04
CA ARG A 70 -40.46 20.15 35.31
C ARG A 70 -39.99 18.68 35.58
N HIS A 71 -38.96 18.66 36.45
CA HIS A 71 -38.22 17.60 37.19
C HIS A 71 -38.75 17.48 38.67
N PRO A 72 -38.29 16.60 39.62
CA PRO A 72 -36.90 16.16 39.89
C PRO A 72 -36.69 14.73 40.50
N SER A 73 -35.59 14.53 41.24
CA SER A 73 -34.99 13.28 41.77
C SER A 73 -34.77 13.30 43.30
N LEU A 74 -34.57 12.14 43.98
CA LEU A 74 -33.48 11.89 44.99
C LEU A 74 -33.58 10.53 45.79
N GLN A 75 -32.42 9.85 45.92
CA GLN A 75 -31.79 9.05 47.02
C GLN A 75 -32.53 8.10 48.03
N SER A 76 -31.73 7.17 48.59
CA SER A 76 -31.97 6.03 49.54
C SER A 76 -31.54 6.36 51.01
N PRO A 77 -31.28 5.46 52.02
CA PRO A 77 -31.24 3.96 52.19
C PRO A 77 -32.01 3.48 53.49
N PRO A 78 -31.63 2.52 54.42
CA PRO A 78 -30.62 1.42 54.51
C PRO A 78 -31.18 0.00 55.00
N PRO A 79 -30.79 -0.73 56.11
CA PRO A 79 -30.71 -2.23 56.08
C PRO A 79 -31.18 -3.09 57.34
N GLY A 80 -30.98 -4.44 57.31
CA GLY A 80 -30.49 -5.22 58.49
C GLY A 80 -31.20 -6.52 58.99
N ILE A 81 -30.44 -7.33 59.77
CA ILE A 81 -30.83 -8.39 60.77
C ILE A 81 -30.82 -9.90 60.35
N SER A 82 -30.44 -10.77 61.32
CA SER A 82 -30.28 -12.26 61.36
C SER A 82 -30.15 -12.71 62.85
N PRO A 83 -29.80 -13.96 63.30
CA PRO A 83 -29.48 -15.24 62.62
C PRO A 83 -30.01 -16.55 63.32
N GLU A 84 -29.45 -17.72 62.94
CA GLU A 84 -29.05 -18.90 63.79
C GLU A 84 -29.96 -20.13 64.09
N LYS A 85 -29.25 -21.25 64.42
CA LYS A 85 -29.64 -22.61 64.90
C LYS A 85 -30.25 -23.62 63.89
N ALA A 86 -30.01 -24.94 63.95
CA ALA A 86 -28.92 -25.78 64.52
C ALA A 86 -29.04 -27.27 64.06
N VAL A 87 -27.90 -28.00 63.95
CA VAL A 87 -27.68 -29.47 64.20
C VAL A 87 -28.60 -30.53 63.53
N ASP A 88 -28.15 -31.68 63.00
CA ASP A 88 -26.85 -32.23 62.51
C ASP A 88 -27.12 -33.61 61.78
N ARG A 89 -26.13 -34.17 61.08
CA ARG A 89 -25.95 -35.61 60.70
C ARG A 89 -26.75 -36.26 59.54
N PRO A 90 -26.24 -37.38 58.92
CA PRO A 90 -26.07 -37.36 57.46
C PRO A 90 -26.34 -38.67 56.67
N ALA A 91 -26.86 -38.53 55.44
CA ALA A 91 -26.55 -39.42 54.30
C ALA A 91 -26.97 -38.75 52.98
N GLY A 92 -26.15 -38.83 51.91
CA GLY A 92 -26.57 -38.43 50.55
C GLY A 92 -25.64 -37.52 49.73
N HIS A 93 -24.57 -36.97 50.32
CA HIS A 93 -23.61 -36.11 49.61
C HIS A 93 -22.47 -36.90 48.93
N LEU A 94 -22.82 -37.64 47.87
CA LEU A 94 -21.82 -38.10 46.87
C LEU A 94 -22.35 -38.02 45.43
N ILE A 95 -23.63 -38.37 45.20
CA ILE A 95 -24.22 -38.41 43.84
C ILE A 95 -24.57 -37.00 43.31
N ARG A 96 -25.02 -36.07 44.17
CA ARG A 96 -25.33 -34.69 43.76
C ARG A 96 -24.12 -33.79 43.48
N ALA A 97 -22.90 -34.22 43.84
CA ALA A 97 -21.67 -33.48 43.55
C ALA A 97 -21.22 -33.67 42.09
N LEU A 98 -21.27 -34.91 41.60
CA LEU A 98 -20.82 -35.26 40.24
C LEU A 98 -21.71 -34.67 39.14
N LEU A 99 -23.00 -34.41 39.41
CA LEU A 99 -23.95 -33.86 38.44
C LEU A 99 -24.06 -32.32 38.46
N LYS A 100 -23.22 -31.59 39.22
CA LYS A 100 -23.19 -30.11 39.19
C LYS A 100 -21.99 -29.50 38.46
N ASN A 101 -20.98 -30.30 38.11
CA ASN A 101 -19.79 -29.83 37.39
C ASN A 101 -19.85 -29.99 35.87
N VAL A 102 -21.00 -30.37 35.30
CA VAL A 102 -21.29 -30.15 33.87
C VAL A 102 -22.07 -28.85 33.69
N LYS A 103 -21.53 -27.75 34.22
CA LYS A 103 -21.70 -26.48 33.52
C LYS A 103 -20.86 -26.59 32.26
N SER A 104 -21.50 -26.59 31.11
CA SER A 104 -20.81 -26.33 29.85
C SER A 104 -20.16 -24.95 29.95
N GLU A 105 -18.83 -24.91 30.10
CA GLU A 105 -18.08 -23.67 29.88
C GLU A 105 -18.34 -23.23 28.45
N ILE A 106 -19.21 -22.23 28.26
CA ILE A 106 -19.28 -21.49 27.00
C ILE A 106 -17.87 -20.92 26.79
N PRO A 107 -17.11 -21.37 25.78
CA PRO A 107 -15.73 -20.95 25.66
C PRO A 107 -15.71 -19.44 25.41
N THR A 108 -14.80 -18.72 26.08
CA THR A 108 -14.54 -17.32 25.77
C THR A 108 -14.22 -17.17 24.29
N GLU A 109 -14.53 -16.03 23.69
CA GLU A 109 -14.48 -15.87 22.24
C GLU A 109 -13.09 -16.18 21.67
N GLU A 110 -12.04 -15.71 22.35
CA GLU A 110 -10.62 -16.06 22.10
C GLU A 110 -10.34 -17.58 22.17
N ARG A 111 -10.85 -18.28 23.19
CA ARG A 111 -10.69 -19.74 23.34
C ARG A 111 -11.41 -20.49 22.23
N ALA A 112 -12.55 -19.97 21.75
CA ALA A 112 -13.30 -20.56 20.65
C ALA A 112 -12.64 -20.32 19.27
N GLU A 113 -12.03 -19.16 19.04
CA GLU A 113 -11.26 -18.87 17.82
C GLU A 113 -10.02 -19.78 17.71
N LYS A 114 -9.27 -19.94 18.81
CA LYS A 114 -8.11 -20.86 18.88
C LYS A 114 -8.49 -22.33 18.59
N ILE A 115 -9.66 -22.78 19.08
CA ILE A 115 -10.22 -24.11 18.75
C ILE A 115 -10.57 -24.24 17.26
N MET A 116 -11.11 -23.17 16.65
CA MET A 116 -11.47 -23.15 15.23
C MET A 116 -10.24 -23.25 14.32
N TYR A 117 -9.16 -22.50 14.57
CA TYR A 117 -7.92 -22.62 13.79
C TYR A 117 -7.29 -24.00 13.93
N ALA A 118 -7.24 -24.56 15.15
CA ALA A 118 -6.72 -25.92 15.37
C ALA A 118 -7.54 -26.97 14.58
N ARG A 119 -8.87 -26.84 14.53
CA ARG A 119 -9.76 -27.69 13.74
C ARG A 119 -9.50 -27.54 12.22
N LEU A 120 -9.37 -26.31 11.71
CA LEU A 120 -9.11 -26.09 10.28
C LEU A 120 -7.72 -26.60 9.85
N LEU A 121 -6.69 -26.44 10.68
CA LEU A 121 -5.36 -27.02 10.41
C LEU A 121 -5.40 -28.56 10.39
N ALA A 122 -6.15 -29.19 11.31
CA ALA A 122 -6.33 -30.64 11.29
C ALA A 122 -7.06 -31.13 10.03
N LEU A 123 -8.11 -30.43 9.60
CA LEU A 123 -8.83 -30.73 8.35
C LEU A 123 -7.96 -30.52 7.11
N ALA A 124 -7.17 -29.45 7.04
CA ALA A 124 -6.22 -29.20 5.96
C ALA A 124 -5.14 -30.30 5.88
N SER A 125 -4.62 -30.74 7.02
CA SER A 125 -3.65 -31.85 7.12
C SER A 125 -4.24 -33.16 6.62
N ALA A 126 -5.48 -33.48 7.00
CA ALA A 126 -6.19 -34.66 6.53
C ALA A 126 -6.45 -34.61 5.01
N ALA A 127 -6.88 -33.47 4.47
CA ALA A 127 -7.13 -33.28 3.04
C ALA A 127 -5.87 -33.47 2.17
N ILE A 128 -4.73 -32.92 2.61
CA ILE A 128 -3.42 -33.15 1.98
C ILE A 128 -3.03 -34.63 2.05
N SER A 129 -3.21 -35.27 3.20
CA SER A 129 -2.77 -36.65 3.43
C SER A 129 -3.55 -37.68 2.61
N LYS A 130 -4.80 -37.37 2.24
CA LYS A 130 -5.69 -38.27 1.51
C LYS A 130 -5.49 -38.33 0.00
N ASN A 131 -4.68 -37.46 -0.60
CA ASN A 131 -4.57 -37.32 -2.06
C ASN A 131 -5.88 -36.94 -2.79
N GLU A 132 -6.94 -36.53 -2.07
CA GLU A 132 -8.18 -35.95 -2.63
C GLU A 132 -7.90 -34.64 -3.42
N ILE A 133 -6.70 -34.08 -3.25
CA ILE A 133 -6.16 -32.96 -4.02
C ILE A 133 -5.27 -33.52 -5.14
N HIS A 134 -5.84 -33.73 -6.32
CA HIS A 134 -5.03 -33.69 -7.55
C HIS A 134 -4.46 -32.27 -7.72
N ASP A 135 -3.21 -32.15 -8.18
CA ASP A 135 -2.62 -30.88 -8.63
C ASP A 135 -3.37 -30.39 -9.88
N SER A 136 -4.53 -29.74 -9.67
CA SER A 136 -5.43 -29.35 -10.75
C SER A 136 -4.78 -28.26 -11.62
N ILE A 137 -4.29 -28.68 -12.79
CA ILE A 137 -3.52 -27.84 -13.74
C ILE A 137 -4.31 -26.57 -14.17
N GLU A 138 -5.63 -26.58 -14.00
CA GLU A 138 -6.50 -25.42 -14.23
C GLU A 138 -6.24 -24.24 -13.27
N LEU A 139 -5.76 -24.48 -12.04
CA LEU A 139 -5.41 -23.41 -11.09
C LEU A 139 -4.22 -22.52 -11.55
N PHE A 140 -3.51 -22.95 -12.59
CA PHE A 140 -2.38 -22.22 -13.18
C PHE A 140 -2.78 -21.32 -14.37
N LYS A 141 -4.08 -21.15 -14.65
CA LYS A 141 -4.59 -20.26 -15.71
C LYS A 141 -5.23 -19.01 -15.07
N GLU A 142 -5.09 -17.83 -15.69
CA GLU A 142 -5.99 -16.70 -15.35
C GLU A 142 -7.44 -17.14 -15.64
N PRO A 143 -8.42 -16.93 -14.73
CA PRO A 143 -9.73 -17.57 -14.81
C PRO A 143 -10.68 -16.98 -15.87
N ASN A 144 -10.18 -16.26 -16.89
CA ASN A 144 -11.00 -15.67 -17.95
C ASN A 144 -10.16 -15.27 -19.20
N ASN A 145 -10.43 -15.88 -20.36
CA ASN A 145 -9.68 -15.62 -21.62
C ASN A 145 -9.79 -14.18 -22.17
N GLN A 146 -10.70 -13.36 -21.64
CA GLN A 146 -10.91 -11.96 -22.06
C GLN A 146 -9.77 -11.00 -21.68
N THR A 147 -8.78 -11.43 -20.88
CA THR A 147 -7.63 -10.59 -20.51
C THR A 147 -6.69 -10.31 -21.70
N SER A 148 -6.69 -11.19 -22.70
CA SER A 148 -5.87 -11.19 -23.92
C SER A 148 -5.95 -9.91 -24.78
N THR A 149 -7.00 -9.11 -24.61
CA THR A 149 -7.18 -7.81 -25.27
C THR A 149 -6.27 -6.71 -24.72
N TRP A 150 -5.63 -6.87 -23.55
CA TRP A 150 -4.76 -5.84 -22.97
C TRP A 150 -3.28 -6.18 -23.12
N ARG A 151 -2.50 -5.28 -23.74
CA ARG A 151 -1.03 -5.39 -23.81
C ARG A 151 -0.38 -4.06 -23.42
N SER A 152 0.94 -4.03 -23.28
CA SER A 152 1.65 -2.75 -23.19
C SER A 152 1.33 -1.90 -24.43
N CYS A 153 1.24 -0.58 -24.26
CA CYS A 153 1.24 0.33 -25.40
C CYS A 153 2.63 0.42 -26.06
N SER A 154 3.70 -0.04 -25.39
CA SER A 154 5.05 -0.15 -25.97
C SER A 154 5.15 -1.25 -27.04
N ASP A 155 4.33 -2.31 -26.95
CA ASP A 155 4.26 -3.41 -27.93
C ASP A 155 3.84 -2.92 -29.34
N GLN A 156 3.33 -1.69 -29.50
CA GLN A 156 2.84 -1.14 -30.77
C GLN A 156 3.94 -0.55 -31.68
N GLY A 157 5.20 -0.48 -31.23
CA GLY A 157 6.30 -0.06 -32.10
C GLY A 157 6.28 1.40 -32.55
N ASN A 158 6.43 2.34 -31.60
CA ASN A 158 6.74 3.76 -31.86
C ASN A 158 5.77 4.57 -32.76
N GLN A 159 4.51 4.16 -32.92
CA GLN A 159 3.46 5.02 -33.49
C GLN A 159 2.29 5.23 -32.51
N ILE A 160 2.42 6.24 -31.65
CA ILE A 160 1.30 6.84 -30.92
C ILE A 160 1.41 8.36 -31.10
N PRO A 161 0.36 9.06 -31.57
CA PRO A 161 0.41 10.52 -31.77
C PRO A 161 0.76 11.28 -30.48
N GLN A 162 1.41 12.43 -30.64
CA GLN A 162 1.61 13.38 -29.54
C GLN A 162 0.24 13.93 -29.11
N GLY A 163 -0.28 13.41 -28.00
CA GLY A 163 -1.51 13.90 -27.38
C GLY A 163 -1.29 15.30 -26.82
N ASN A 164 -1.86 16.32 -27.47
CA ASN A 164 -1.76 17.70 -27.01
C ASN A 164 -2.40 17.86 -25.61
N LEU A 165 -1.60 18.27 -24.63
CA LEU A 165 -2.08 18.57 -23.27
C LEU A 165 -3.14 19.68 -23.21
N LEU A 166 -3.30 20.48 -24.28
CA LEU A 166 -4.30 21.55 -24.43
C LEU A 166 -5.70 21.14 -23.95
N LYS A 167 -6.15 19.90 -24.27
CA LYS A 167 -7.51 19.46 -23.93
C LYS A 167 -7.80 19.35 -22.43
N TYR A 168 -6.77 19.29 -21.59
CA TYR A 168 -6.94 19.35 -20.14
C TYR A 168 -7.18 20.79 -19.64
N PHE A 169 -6.86 21.80 -20.45
CA PHE A 169 -7.03 23.22 -20.15
C PHE A 169 -8.31 23.78 -20.75
N GLU A 170 -8.66 23.44 -22.00
CA GLU A 170 -9.92 23.87 -22.64
C GLU A 170 -11.15 23.56 -21.76
N CYS A 171 -11.22 22.33 -21.23
CA CYS A 171 -12.32 21.88 -20.38
C CYS A 171 -12.34 22.53 -18.98
N PHE A 172 -11.29 23.25 -18.58
CA PHE A 172 -11.20 23.96 -17.30
C PHE A 172 -11.45 25.47 -17.46
N PHE A 173 -11.11 26.04 -18.63
CA PHE A 173 -11.33 27.45 -18.95
C PHE A 173 -12.73 27.76 -19.50
N GLY A 174 -13.44 26.76 -20.05
CA GLY A 174 -14.82 26.92 -20.53
C GLY A 174 -15.82 27.46 -19.48
N CYS A 175 -15.55 27.29 -18.18
CA CYS A 175 -16.39 27.83 -17.11
C CYS A 175 -15.95 29.21 -16.58
N ILE A 176 -14.89 29.81 -17.16
CA ILE A 176 -14.28 31.06 -16.69
C ILE A 176 -14.39 32.18 -17.75
N LEU A 177 -14.29 31.83 -19.03
CA LEU A 177 -14.20 32.82 -20.12
C LEU A 177 -15.48 33.66 -20.29
N ASP A 178 -16.66 33.11 -20.01
CA ASP A 178 -17.97 33.80 -20.10
C ASP A 178 -18.15 34.98 -19.11
N LYS A 179 -17.17 35.27 -18.24
CA LYS A 179 -17.22 36.40 -17.29
C LYS A 179 -15.99 37.33 -17.31
N CYS A 180 -15.04 37.13 -18.23
CA CYS A 180 -13.77 37.88 -18.23
C CYS A 180 -13.60 38.91 -19.35
N CYS A 181 -14.64 39.24 -20.13
CA CYS A 181 -14.57 40.25 -21.19
C CYS A 181 -15.36 41.53 -20.85
N MET A 182 -14.78 42.67 -21.24
CA MET A 182 -15.32 44.04 -21.16
C MET A 182 -15.52 44.68 -19.76
N LYS A 183 -14.47 45.35 -19.29
CA LYS A 183 -14.39 46.83 -19.37
C LYS A 183 -12.99 47.36 -19.07
N GLU A 184 -12.61 48.45 -19.73
CA GLU A 184 -11.35 49.16 -19.49
C GLU A 184 -11.41 49.97 -18.20
N SER A 185 -10.38 49.85 -17.36
CA SER A 185 -10.00 50.84 -16.33
C SER A 185 -8.57 50.58 -15.85
N GLN A 186 -7.91 51.64 -15.40
CA GLN A 186 -6.47 51.66 -15.13
C GLN A 186 -6.13 50.99 -13.79
N HIS A 187 -5.59 49.76 -13.77
CA HIS A 187 -4.84 49.25 -12.61
C HIS A 187 -3.74 48.23 -12.99
N MET A 188 -2.56 48.39 -12.41
CA MET A 188 -1.35 47.60 -12.66
C MET A 188 -1.36 46.25 -11.91
N LEU A 189 -2.32 45.36 -12.23
CA LEU A 189 -2.48 44.06 -11.55
C LEU A 189 -2.84 42.86 -12.45
N LEU A 190 -3.04 43.07 -13.76
CA LEU A 190 -3.66 42.09 -14.67
C LEU A 190 -2.71 41.16 -15.44
N PHE A 191 -1.42 41.08 -15.10
CA PHE A 191 -0.47 40.16 -15.77
C PHE A 191 -0.54 38.69 -15.29
N ILE A 192 -1.15 38.43 -14.14
CA ILE A 192 -1.19 37.09 -13.51
C ILE A 192 -2.03 36.05 -14.28
N PRO A 193 -3.19 36.38 -14.88
CA PRO A 193 -3.99 35.40 -15.63
C PRO A 193 -3.28 34.85 -16.88
N CYS A 194 -2.62 35.71 -17.67
CA CYS A 194 -2.03 35.30 -18.95
C CYS A 194 -0.84 34.33 -18.81
N MET A 195 -0.09 34.36 -17.70
CA MET A 195 0.99 33.40 -17.49
C MET A 195 0.52 31.94 -17.39
N HIS A 196 -0.75 31.69 -17.03
CA HIS A 196 -1.30 30.32 -17.03
C HIS A 196 -1.37 29.71 -18.44
N PHE A 197 -1.44 30.52 -19.49
CA PHE A 197 -1.57 30.05 -20.88
C PHE A 197 -0.22 29.61 -21.47
N ALA A 198 0.89 30.16 -20.99
CA ALA A 198 2.23 29.92 -21.53
C ALA A 198 2.92 28.63 -21.03
N VAL A 199 2.44 28.04 -19.93
CA VAL A 199 3.14 26.93 -19.25
C VAL A 199 2.87 25.57 -19.89
N VAL A 200 1.75 25.40 -20.63
CA VAL A 200 1.26 24.06 -21.05
C VAL A 200 0.93 23.97 -22.54
N VAL A 201 1.71 24.64 -23.40
CA VAL A 201 1.76 24.35 -24.85
C VAL A 201 3.21 24.28 -25.32
N GLY A 202 3.71 23.05 -25.52
CA GLY A 202 5.08 22.78 -25.95
C GLY A 202 6.12 22.86 -24.83
N ARG A 203 7.33 22.35 -25.09
CA ARG A 203 8.50 22.60 -24.23
C ARG A 203 8.87 24.09 -24.37
N THR A 204 8.63 24.92 -23.35
CA THR A 204 9.31 26.22 -23.29
C THR A 204 10.81 25.99 -23.29
N ARG A 205 11.57 26.82 -24.03
CA ARG A 205 13.02 26.60 -24.24
C ARG A 205 13.82 26.74 -22.93
N THR A 206 13.24 27.43 -21.94
CA THR A 206 13.67 27.50 -20.55
C THR A 206 12.89 26.49 -19.69
N ARG A 207 13.58 25.79 -18.78
CA ARG A 207 12.97 24.97 -17.73
C ARG A 207 12.63 25.83 -16.51
N SER A 208 11.66 25.39 -15.71
CA SER A 208 11.15 26.15 -14.56
C SER A 208 12.02 26.10 -13.31
N GLY A 209 12.97 25.15 -13.23
CA GLY A 209 13.86 24.96 -12.09
C GLY A 209 14.29 23.49 -11.92
N TYR A 210 14.83 23.16 -10.75
CA TYR A 210 15.28 21.83 -10.35
C TYR A 210 14.45 21.23 -9.21
N ILE A 211 14.08 19.96 -9.31
CA ILE A 211 13.38 19.23 -8.25
C ILE A 211 14.32 18.16 -7.68
N LEU A 212 14.58 18.26 -6.37
CA LEU A 212 15.24 17.21 -5.60
C LEU A 212 14.18 16.36 -4.89
N VAL A 213 14.50 15.08 -4.72
CA VAL A 213 13.63 14.15 -4.01
C VAL A 213 14.47 13.30 -3.07
N SER A 214 14.16 13.34 -1.78
CA SER A 214 14.63 12.36 -0.80
C SER A 214 13.47 11.44 -0.45
N ALA A 215 13.43 10.26 -1.07
CA ALA A 215 12.30 9.32 -0.99
C ALA A 215 12.33 8.50 0.31
N ASN A 216 11.16 8.33 0.96
CA ASN A 216 11.01 7.53 2.18
C ASN A 216 10.35 6.16 1.98
N GLY A 217 10.39 5.36 3.05
CA GLY A 217 9.92 3.98 3.06
C GLY A 217 11.00 2.99 2.66
N GLY A 218 10.63 1.71 2.50
CA GLY A 218 11.51 0.70 1.91
C GLY A 218 11.48 0.72 0.38
N LEU A 219 12.40 -0.01 -0.28
CA LEU A 219 12.57 -0.09 -1.75
C LEU A 219 11.28 0.10 -2.58
N ASN A 220 10.26 -0.69 -2.27
CA ASN A 220 9.02 -0.74 -3.05
C ASN A 220 8.18 0.55 -2.92
N GLN A 221 8.29 1.28 -1.81
CA GLN A 221 7.70 2.60 -1.61
C GLN A 221 8.53 3.69 -2.28
N GLN A 222 9.86 3.59 -2.20
CA GLN A 222 10.78 4.49 -2.92
C GLN A 222 10.59 4.39 -4.45
N ARG A 223 10.41 3.18 -5.01
CA ARG A 223 10.07 2.97 -6.43
C ARG A 223 8.84 3.77 -6.87
N VAL A 224 7.81 3.80 -6.03
CA VAL A 224 6.59 4.61 -6.26
C VAL A 224 6.88 6.11 -6.14
N ALA A 225 7.70 6.52 -5.17
CA ALA A 225 8.11 7.91 -5.00
C ALA A 225 8.85 8.44 -6.25
N VAL A 226 9.80 7.68 -6.80
CA VAL A 226 10.52 8.04 -8.05
C VAL A 226 9.56 8.18 -9.23
N CYS A 227 8.65 7.22 -9.43
CA CYS A 227 7.68 7.29 -10.52
C CYS A 227 6.74 8.49 -10.39
N ASN A 228 6.41 8.89 -9.16
CA ASN A 228 5.64 10.09 -8.88
C ASN A 228 6.48 11.37 -9.12
N ALA A 229 7.76 11.39 -8.74
CA ALA A 229 8.67 12.50 -8.93
C ALA A 229 8.89 12.83 -10.41
N VAL A 230 9.13 11.80 -11.24
CA VAL A 230 9.21 11.90 -12.71
C VAL A 230 7.96 12.59 -13.29
N ALA A 231 6.78 12.25 -12.80
CA ALA A 231 5.52 12.85 -13.27
C ALA A 231 5.30 14.29 -12.75
N VAL A 232 5.79 14.63 -11.55
CA VAL A 232 5.76 16.02 -11.03
C VAL A 232 6.76 16.90 -11.79
N ALA A 233 7.97 16.41 -12.08
CA ALA A 233 8.96 17.15 -12.87
C ALA A 233 8.46 17.43 -14.29
N ALA A 234 7.83 16.45 -14.94
CA ALA A 234 7.16 16.67 -16.24
C ALA A 234 5.97 17.63 -16.15
N LEU A 235 5.13 17.54 -15.11
CA LEU A 235 4.01 18.46 -14.87
C LEU A 235 4.45 19.92 -14.66
N LEU A 236 5.61 20.13 -14.03
CA LEU A 236 6.15 21.44 -13.69
C LEU A 236 7.23 21.93 -14.66
N ASN A 237 7.45 21.24 -15.78
CA ASN A 237 8.49 21.53 -16.77
C ASN A 237 9.90 21.76 -16.16
N ALA A 238 10.25 20.92 -15.19
CA ALA A 238 11.44 21.03 -14.36
C ALA A 238 12.49 19.96 -14.68
N TYR A 239 13.75 20.23 -14.35
CA TYR A 239 14.77 19.19 -14.23
C TYR A 239 14.48 18.32 -13.00
N LEU A 240 14.58 17.00 -13.14
CA LEU A 240 14.62 16.08 -11.99
C LEU A 240 16.08 15.76 -11.65
N VAL A 241 16.50 16.04 -10.41
CA VAL A 241 17.76 15.50 -9.88
C VAL A 241 17.53 14.02 -9.52
N ILE A 242 18.52 13.15 -9.76
CA ILE A 242 18.44 11.73 -9.38
C ILE A 242 17.98 11.60 -7.91
N PRO A 243 16.87 10.88 -7.63
CA PRO A 243 16.31 10.84 -6.28
C PRO A 243 17.22 10.14 -5.25
N ASN A 244 17.44 10.79 -4.11
CA ASN A 244 18.11 10.19 -2.96
C ASN A 244 17.15 9.29 -2.17
N PHE A 245 17.68 8.26 -1.50
CA PHE A 245 16.90 7.32 -0.68
C PHE A 245 17.21 7.54 0.81
N LEU A 246 16.17 7.88 1.58
CA LEU A 246 16.32 8.14 3.02
C LEU A 246 16.52 6.86 3.81
N TYR A 247 17.53 6.89 4.68
CA TYR A 247 17.75 5.87 5.70
C TYR A 247 16.51 5.70 6.60
N SER A 248 16.23 4.46 6.99
CA SER A 248 15.09 4.11 7.85
C SER A 248 15.54 3.30 9.05
N SER A 249 15.07 3.64 10.25
CA SER A 249 15.36 2.87 11.49
C SER A 249 14.81 1.45 11.47
N VAL A 250 13.82 1.16 10.61
CA VAL A 250 13.22 -0.16 10.39
C VAL A 250 14.09 -1.00 9.44
N TRP A 251 14.42 -0.45 8.27
CA TRP A 251 15.12 -1.19 7.19
C TRP A 251 16.65 -1.19 7.31
N LYS A 252 17.20 -0.20 8.01
CA LYS A 252 18.63 0.03 8.30
C LYS A 252 19.55 -0.02 7.08
N ASP A 253 19.02 0.39 5.93
CA ASP A 253 19.70 0.38 4.64
C ASP A 253 20.23 1.76 4.27
N THR A 254 21.44 1.81 3.71
CA THR A 254 22.10 3.03 3.23
C THR A 254 22.13 3.15 1.71
N SER A 255 21.69 2.11 0.97
CA SER A 255 21.66 2.05 -0.50
C SER A 255 20.98 3.28 -1.10
N GLN A 256 21.64 3.95 -2.03
CA GLN A 256 21.10 5.05 -2.82
C GLN A 256 20.55 4.55 -4.16
N PHE A 257 20.04 5.47 -4.99
CA PHE A 257 19.41 5.11 -6.27
C PHE A 257 20.34 4.29 -7.17
N GLY A 258 21.59 4.70 -7.34
CA GLY A 258 22.59 4.01 -8.16
C GLY A 258 23.03 2.63 -7.64
N ASP A 259 22.81 2.30 -6.35
CA ASP A 259 23.06 0.95 -5.81
C ASP A 259 21.96 -0.05 -6.20
N ILE A 260 20.77 0.47 -6.54
CA ILE A 260 19.57 -0.31 -6.80
C ILE A 260 19.24 -0.33 -8.30
N TYR A 261 19.19 0.84 -8.93
CA TYR A 261 18.68 1.07 -10.27
C TYR A 261 19.77 1.62 -11.21
N HIS A 262 19.75 1.20 -12.47
CA HIS A 262 20.75 1.61 -13.44
C HIS A 262 20.50 3.06 -13.92
N GLU A 263 21.22 4.03 -13.33
CA GLU A 263 21.08 5.47 -13.60
C GLU A 263 21.10 5.84 -15.07
N ASP A 264 22.15 5.47 -15.81
CA ASP A 264 22.32 5.94 -17.18
C ASP A 264 21.26 5.35 -18.13
N PHE A 265 20.76 4.14 -17.83
CA PHE A 265 19.58 3.59 -18.50
C PHE A 265 18.32 4.39 -18.16
N PHE A 266 18.06 4.66 -16.87
CA PHE A 266 16.90 5.42 -16.39
C PHE A 266 16.84 6.82 -17.01
N MET A 267 17.96 7.55 -17.04
CA MET A 267 18.07 8.86 -17.70
C MET A 267 17.85 8.75 -19.21
N ASN A 268 18.59 7.88 -19.90
CA ASN A 268 18.53 7.75 -21.36
C ASN A 268 17.15 7.29 -21.88
N TYR A 269 16.44 6.48 -21.10
CA TYR A 269 15.09 5.98 -21.44
C TYR A 269 13.98 7.03 -21.26
N LEU A 270 14.21 8.03 -20.39
CA LEU A 270 13.23 9.08 -20.06
C LEU A 270 13.58 10.47 -20.64
N LYS A 271 14.76 10.66 -21.23
CA LYS A 271 15.24 11.96 -21.78
C LYS A 271 14.26 12.68 -22.72
N ASN A 272 13.41 11.94 -23.43
CA ASN A 272 12.42 12.52 -24.34
C ASN A 272 11.18 13.04 -23.61
N ASP A 273 10.91 12.56 -22.39
CA ASP A 273 9.71 12.85 -21.59
C ASP A 273 10.00 13.82 -20.43
N VAL A 274 11.16 13.70 -19.79
CA VAL A 274 11.64 14.57 -18.70
C VAL A 274 13.17 14.67 -18.74
N ASP A 275 13.71 15.83 -18.38
CA ASP A 275 15.15 16.06 -18.32
C ASP A 275 15.65 15.67 -16.93
N ILE A 276 16.59 14.72 -16.85
CA ILE A 276 17.12 14.17 -15.59
C ILE A 276 18.61 14.47 -15.50
N VAL A 277 19.07 14.95 -14.33
CA VAL A 277 20.46 15.28 -14.04
C VAL A 277 20.94 14.54 -12.79
N LYS A 278 22.23 14.17 -12.71
CA LYS A 278 22.77 13.46 -11.53
C LYS A 278 22.80 14.35 -10.29
N GLU A 279 23.18 15.62 -10.47
CA GLU A 279 23.35 16.60 -9.40
C GLU A 279 22.71 17.95 -9.74
N LEU A 280 22.57 18.81 -8.73
CA LEU A 280 22.32 20.24 -8.93
C LEU A 280 23.51 20.94 -9.59
N PRO A 281 23.29 22.04 -10.34
CA PRO A 281 24.34 23.01 -10.65
C PRO A 281 25.01 23.56 -9.37
N SER A 282 26.31 23.82 -9.41
CA SER A 282 27.10 24.20 -8.23
C SER A 282 26.57 25.43 -7.47
N HIS A 283 25.97 26.40 -8.18
CA HIS A 283 25.36 27.60 -7.55
C HIS A 283 24.06 27.32 -6.79
N LEU A 284 23.44 26.14 -6.99
CA LEU A 284 22.31 25.65 -6.20
C LEU A 284 22.75 24.63 -5.14
N GLN A 285 23.88 23.93 -5.33
CA GLN A 285 24.46 23.02 -4.32
C GLN A 285 24.84 23.75 -3.02
N SER A 286 25.24 25.01 -3.11
CA SER A 286 25.65 25.85 -1.97
C SER A 286 24.50 26.59 -1.27
N LEU A 287 23.24 26.36 -1.65
CA LEU A 287 22.09 27.02 -1.03
C LEU A 287 21.55 26.23 0.16
N ASP A 288 21.23 26.94 1.24
CA ASP A 288 20.35 26.41 2.28
C ASP A 288 18.90 26.40 1.76
N ILE A 289 18.48 25.22 1.28
CA ILE A 289 17.15 25.00 0.69
C ILE A 289 16.03 25.17 1.73
N GLU A 290 16.30 24.96 3.02
CA GLU A 290 15.34 25.16 4.10
C GLU A 290 15.18 26.66 4.41
N ALA A 291 16.28 27.39 4.59
CA ALA A 291 16.26 28.82 4.89
C ALA A 291 15.61 29.68 3.78
N ILE A 292 15.71 29.30 2.50
CA ILE A 292 15.02 29.98 1.40
C ILE A 292 13.53 29.56 1.25
N GLY A 293 13.06 28.60 2.07
CA GLY A 293 11.67 28.11 2.06
C GLY A 293 11.33 27.20 0.88
N SER A 294 12.30 26.44 0.37
CA SER A 294 12.12 25.46 -0.72
C SER A 294 12.16 23.99 -0.27
N LEU A 295 12.38 23.73 1.02
CA LEU A 295 12.19 22.40 1.61
C LEU A 295 10.69 22.16 1.83
N ILE A 296 10.17 21.07 1.26
CA ILE A 296 8.77 20.66 1.45
C ILE A 296 8.77 19.24 2.01
N THR A 297 8.23 19.06 3.22
CA THR A 297 8.26 17.80 3.94
C THR A 297 7.04 16.90 3.63
N ASP A 298 7.10 15.67 4.11
CA ASP A 298 6.02 14.70 3.98
C ASP A 298 4.85 14.90 4.97
N ASN A 299 4.89 15.95 5.78
CA ASN A 299 3.72 16.49 6.49
C ASN A 299 2.96 17.53 5.67
N ASP A 300 3.67 18.34 4.86
CA ASP A 300 3.10 19.49 4.13
C ASP A 300 2.27 19.06 2.91
N ILE A 301 2.69 17.98 2.24
CA ILE A 301 1.98 17.40 1.11
C ILE A 301 1.08 16.27 1.60
N ARG A 302 -0.24 16.39 1.44
CA ARG A 302 -1.18 15.29 1.72
C ARG A 302 -0.83 14.05 0.88
N LYS A 303 -1.18 12.85 1.39
CA LYS A 303 -1.05 11.62 0.59
C LYS A 303 -2.03 11.70 -0.59
N GLU A 304 -1.56 11.32 -1.78
CA GLU A 304 -2.34 11.39 -3.01
C GLU A 304 -2.93 12.79 -3.34
N SER A 305 -2.14 13.87 -3.18
CA SER A 305 -2.49 15.23 -3.63
C SER A 305 -2.74 15.31 -5.14
N THR A 306 -3.64 16.21 -5.55
CA THR A 306 -3.98 16.48 -6.96
C THR A 306 -2.86 17.18 -7.72
N PRO A 307 -2.82 17.12 -9.08
CA PRO A 307 -1.89 17.90 -9.88
C PRO A 307 -1.98 19.42 -9.63
N GLU A 308 -3.19 19.91 -9.32
CA GLU A 308 -3.46 21.31 -8.99
C GLU A 308 -2.66 21.79 -7.77
N TYR A 309 -2.47 20.94 -6.74
CA TYR A 309 -1.62 21.29 -5.59
C TYR A 309 -0.17 21.59 -6.02
N PHE A 310 0.39 20.79 -6.92
CA PHE A 310 1.74 21.01 -7.42
C PHE A 310 1.81 22.29 -8.27
N LEU A 311 0.81 22.56 -9.10
CA LEU A 311 0.72 23.79 -9.90
C LEU A 311 0.50 25.06 -9.08
N ARG A 312 -0.23 24.99 -7.95
CA ARG A 312 -0.58 26.16 -7.12
C ARG A 312 0.37 26.42 -5.94
N VAL A 313 1.06 25.40 -5.44
CA VAL A 313 1.94 25.50 -4.26
C VAL A 313 3.40 25.32 -4.64
N VAL A 314 3.74 24.29 -5.43
CA VAL A 314 5.13 23.95 -5.74
C VAL A 314 5.67 24.81 -6.88
N PHE A 315 4.89 25.03 -7.94
CA PHE A 315 5.34 25.78 -9.11
C PHE A 315 5.77 27.23 -8.80
N PRO A 316 5.05 28.01 -7.96
CA PRO A 316 5.50 29.35 -7.60
C PRO A 316 6.79 29.36 -6.77
N LEU A 317 6.97 28.38 -5.87
CA LEU A 317 8.22 28.21 -5.11
C LEU A 317 9.39 27.86 -6.04
N LEU A 318 9.17 26.95 -6.99
CA LEU A 318 10.16 26.54 -7.97
C LEU A 318 10.60 27.71 -8.87
N LEU A 319 9.65 28.51 -9.36
CA LEU A 319 9.97 29.71 -10.16
C LEU A 319 10.68 30.80 -9.35
N LYS A 320 10.33 30.97 -8.06
CA LYS A 320 10.93 31.97 -7.17
C LYS A 320 12.37 31.60 -6.78
N ASN A 321 12.59 30.35 -6.38
CA ASN A 321 13.83 29.91 -5.75
C ASN A 321 14.75 29.11 -6.70
N GLY A 322 14.30 28.78 -7.92
CA GLY A 322 15.03 27.95 -8.90
C GLY A 322 15.15 26.46 -8.55
N VAL A 323 14.89 26.09 -7.29
CA VAL A 323 14.99 24.74 -6.75
C VAL A 323 13.86 24.46 -5.76
N VAL A 324 13.36 23.23 -5.70
CA VAL A 324 12.51 22.70 -4.61
C VAL A 324 13.00 21.32 -4.19
N HIS A 325 13.03 21.04 -2.88
CA HIS A 325 13.39 19.72 -2.34
C HIS A 325 12.22 19.07 -1.62
N PHE A 326 11.75 17.94 -2.16
CA PHE A 326 10.77 17.10 -1.48
C PHE A 326 11.45 16.12 -0.52
N TYR A 327 11.38 16.40 0.79
CA TYR A 327 11.97 15.55 1.82
C TYR A 327 10.93 14.60 2.42
N GLY A 328 11.21 13.30 2.37
CA GLY A 328 10.25 12.25 2.74
C GLY A 328 9.22 11.96 1.64
N PHE A 329 9.56 12.21 0.37
CA PHE A 329 8.60 12.00 -0.72
C PHE A 329 8.21 10.52 -0.85
N GLY A 330 6.94 10.28 -1.17
CA GLY A 330 6.34 8.95 -1.19
C GLY A 330 5.18 8.88 -2.17
N ASN A 331 4.08 8.23 -1.77
CA ASN A 331 2.85 8.25 -2.57
C ASN A 331 2.06 9.56 -2.40
N ARG A 332 2.66 10.67 -2.85
CA ARG A 332 2.16 12.04 -2.68
C ARG A 332 1.43 12.61 -3.90
N LEU A 333 1.54 12.00 -5.08
CA LEU A 333 0.76 12.35 -6.29
C LEU A 333 -0.41 11.38 -6.48
N SER A 334 -1.63 11.91 -6.59
CA SER A 334 -2.87 11.15 -6.80
C SER A 334 -2.82 10.23 -8.02
N PHE A 335 -3.63 9.15 -8.01
CA PHE A 335 -3.81 8.32 -9.20
C PHE A 335 -4.85 8.90 -10.17
N ASP A 336 -5.86 9.61 -9.67
CA ASP A 336 -6.89 10.27 -10.47
C ASP A 336 -7.43 11.53 -9.75
N PRO A 337 -7.89 12.56 -10.50
CA PRO A 337 -7.66 12.75 -11.92
C PRO A 337 -6.21 13.17 -12.18
N LEU A 338 -5.57 12.54 -13.17
CA LEU A 338 -4.22 12.87 -13.62
C LEU A 338 -4.20 12.75 -15.16
N PRO A 339 -3.68 13.74 -15.91
CA PRO A 339 -3.62 13.71 -17.37
C PRO A 339 -3.07 12.40 -17.93
N LEU A 340 -3.62 11.97 -19.07
CA LEU A 340 -3.37 10.65 -19.65
C LEU A 340 -1.87 10.39 -19.86
N ASP A 341 -1.14 11.38 -20.38
CA ASP A 341 0.28 11.25 -20.72
C ASP A 341 1.19 11.28 -19.47
N LEU A 342 0.75 11.90 -18.38
CA LEU A 342 1.40 11.76 -17.07
C LEU A 342 1.14 10.38 -16.44
N GLN A 343 -0.02 9.75 -16.69
CA GLN A 343 -0.21 8.33 -16.35
C GLN A 343 0.70 7.43 -17.21
N LYS A 344 0.79 7.67 -18.53
CA LYS A 344 1.72 6.97 -19.44
C LYS A 344 3.15 7.08 -18.92
N LEU A 345 3.59 8.27 -18.53
CA LEU A 345 4.93 8.50 -18.01
C LEU A 345 5.20 7.77 -16.68
N ARG A 346 4.26 7.77 -15.73
CA ARG A 346 4.39 6.97 -14.47
C ARG A 346 4.53 5.47 -14.76
N CYS A 347 3.76 4.95 -15.70
CA CYS A 347 3.82 3.54 -16.10
C CYS A 347 5.08 3.22 -16.93
N LYS A 348 5.52 4.11 -17.82
CA LYS A 348 6.81 4.02 -18.55
C LYS A 348 7.98 3.98 -17.55
N CYS A 349 7.97 4.85 -16.56
CA CYS A 349 8.95 4.88 -15.48
C CYS A 349 8.96 3.57 -14.68
N ASN A 350 7.81 3.13 -14.17
CA ASN A 350 7.73 1.95 -13.31
C ASN A 350 8.06 0.62 -14.01
N PHE A 351 7.52 0.40 -15.20
CA PHE A 351 7.57 -0.92 -15.86
C PHE A 351 8.77 -1.09 -16.80
N HIS A 352 9.38 0.01 -17.25
CA HIS A 352 10.52 -0.03 -18.18
C HIS A 352 11.77 0.69 -17.68
N ALA A 353 11.67 1.97 -17.26
CA ALA A 353 12.86 2.78 -16.94
C ALA A 353 13.61 2.31 -15.68
N LEU A 354 12.88 1.88 -14.64
CA LEU A 354 13.45 1.38 -13.38
C LEU A 354 13.90 -0.09 -13.51
N LYS A 355 15.00 -0.30 -14.25
CA LYS A 355 15.79 -1.53 -14.30
C LYS A 355 16.77 -1.59 -13.12
N TYR A 356 16.90 -2.76 -12.49
CA TYR A 356 17.89 -2.97 -11.44
C TYR A 356 19.32 -2.93 -12.01
N VAL A 357 20.32 -2.64 -11.16
CA VAL A 357 21.74 -2.71 -11.56
C VAL A 357 22.16 -4.14 -11.94
N PRO A 358 23.15 -4.33 -12.84
CA PRO A 358 23.60 -5.65 -13.32
C PRO A 358 23.86 -6.67 -12.21
N ARG A 359 24.54 -6.27 -11.13
CA ARG A 359 24.85 -7.11 -9.95
C ARG A 359 23.61 -7.77 -9.32
N ILE A 360 22.48 -7.05 -9.28
CA ILE A 360 21.20 -7.55 -8.76
C ILE A 360 20.52 -8.45 -9.80
N GLN A 361 20.60 -8.11 -11.09
CA GLN A 361 20.05 -8.94 -12.18
C GLN A 361 20.78 -10.28 -12.33
N GLU A 362 22.11 -10.30 -12.15
CA GLU A 362 22.93 -11.51 -12.24
C GLU A 362 22.61 -12.50 -11.12
N ILE A 363 22.56 -12.02 -9.88
CA ILE A 363 22.22 -12.84 -8.71
C ILE A 363 20.72 -13.20 -8.69
N GLY A 364 19.85 -12.31 -9.18
CA GLY A 364 18.43 -12.61 -9.42
C GLY A 364 18.22 -13.69 -10.49
N SER A 365 19.00 -13.68 -11.57
CA SER A 365 19.01 -14.77 -12.55
C SER A 365 19.49 -16.08 -11.95
N LEU A 366 20.61 -16.06 -11.20
CA LEU A 366 21.15 -17.24 -10.54
C LEU A 366 20.13 -17.86 -9.57
N LEU A 367 19.44 -17.03 -8.79
CA LEU A 367 18.34 -17.41 -7.91
C LEU A 367 17.20 -18.10 -8.68
N VAL A 368 16.61 -17.45 -9.68
CA VAL A 368 15.49 -18.00 -10.47
C VAL A 368 15.91 -19.28 -11.20
N ARG A 369 17.12 -19.33 -11.76
CA ARG A 369 17.67 -20.52 -12.43
C ARG A 369 17.80 -21.70 -11.48
N ARG A 370 18.31 -21.49 -10.25
CA ARG A 370 18.42 -22.56 -9.24
C ARG A 370 17.05 -23.03 -8.74
N ILE A 371 16.10 -22.13 -8.50
CA ILE A 371 14.72 -22.48 -8.14
C ILE A 371 14.10 -23.39 -9.22
N ARG A 372 14.21 -23.02 -10.49
CA ARG A 372 13.72 -23.86 -11.62
C ARG A 372 14.64 -25.05 -11.98
N LYS A 373 15.62 -25.37 -11.12
CA LYS A 373 16.66 -26.43 -11.32
C LYS A 373 17.35 -26.38 -12.70
N TYR A 374 17.51 -25.18 -13.27
CA TYR A 374 18.00 -24.88 -14.61
C TYR A 374 17.15 -25.40 -15.79
N ASN A 375 16.05 -26.12 -15.54
CA ASN A 375 15.21 -26.77 -16.55
C ASN A 375 14.06 -25.87 -17.06
N SER A 376 14.31 -24.60 -17.37
CA SER A 376 13.25 -23.66 -17.78
C SER A 376 13.35 -23.15 -19.21
N SER A 377 12.25 -23.28 -19.96
CA SER A 377 11.94 -22.34 -21.04
C SER A 377 11.89 -20.92 -20.47
N LEU A 378 12.46 -19.96 -21.20
CA LEU A 378 12.34 -18.54 -20.88
C LEU A 378 10.87 -18.12 -21.00
N ASN A 379 10.38 -17.36 -20.01
CA ASN A 379 9.12 -16.64 -20.15
C ASN A 379 9.38 -15.14 -20.39
N MET A 380 8.39 -14.38 -20.87
CA MET A 380 8.60 -12.96 -21.17
C MET A 380 8.91 -12.10 -19.93
N LEU A 381 8.56 -12.57 -18.72
CA LEU A 381 8.89 -11.85 -17.49
C LEU A 381 10.40 -11.93 -17.22
N ASP A 382 11.04 -13.08 -17.49
CA ASP A 382 12.49 -13.26 -17.38
C ASP A 382 13.24 -12.22 -18.24
N GLU A 383 12.84 -12.04 -19.50
CA GLU A 383 13.41 -11.05 -20.42
C GLU A 383 13.24 -9.61 -19.90
N HIS A 384 12.05 -9.25 -19.42
CA HIS A 384 11.78 -7.90 -18.94
C HIS A 384 12.43 -7.59 -17.57
N LEU A 385 12.67 -8.60 -16.73
CA LEU A 385 13.31 -8.49 -15.42
C LEU A 385 14.85 -8.50 -15.51
N LEU A 386 15.41 -9.39 -16.33
CA LEU A 386 16.82 -9.79 -16.31
C LEU A 386 17.54 -9.53 -17.65
N GLY A 387 16.80 -9.56 -18.77
CA GLY A 387 17.33 -9.37 -20.11
C GLY A 387 18.54 -10.27 -20.39
N LYS A 388 19.64 -9.67 -20.88
CA LYS A 388 20.90 -10.36 -21.19
C LYS A 388 21.49 -11.18 -20.03
N HIS A 389 21.12 -10.89 -18.77
CA HIS A 389 21.64 -11.59 -17.60
C HIS A 389 20.96 -12.95 -17.36
N MET A 390 19.90 -13.28 -18.11
CA MET A 390 19.22 -14.58 -18.06
C MET A 390 19.52 -15.40 -19.34
N PRO A 391 20.63 -16.16 -19.37
CA PRO A 391 21.11 -16.80 -20.60
C PRO A 391 20.20 -17.95 -21.04
N HIS A 392 20.00 -18.07 -22.36
CA HIS A 392 19.36 -19.23 -22.97
C HIS A 392 20.05 -20.52 -22.51
N ALA A 393 19.30 -21.45 -21.92
CA ALA A 393 19.83 -22.74 -21.56
C ALA A 393 20.19 -23.52 -22.84
N PRO A 394 21.40 -24.10 -22.97
CA PRO A 394 21.72 -24.96 -24.10
C PRO A 394 20.83 -26.21 -24.02
N VAL A 395 20.03 -26.43 -25.07
CA VAL A 395 19.08 -27.55 -25.14
C VAL A 395 19.85 -28.87 -25.15
N ARG A 396 19.96 -29.51 -23.98
CA ARG A 396 20.48 -30.88 -23.85
C ARG A 396 19.48 -31.84 -24.49
N ARG A 397 19.70 -32.18 -25.77
CA ARG A 397 18.83 -33.04 -26.60
C ARG A 397 18.60 -34.48 -26.08
N ASN A 398 19.19 -34.86 -24.94
CA ASN A 398 19.25 -36.25 -24.46
C ASN A 398 18.54 -36.49 -23.12
N ASP A 399 17.70 -35.57 -22.63
CA ASP A 399 16.72 -35.84 -21.57
C ASP A 399 15.33 -35.37 -22.00
N THR A 400 14.56 -36.31 -22.54
CA THR A 400 13.20 -36.09 -23.04
C THR A 400 12.12 -36.41 -21.99
N SER A 401 12.48 -36.44 -20.70
CA SER A 401 11.64 -37.02 -19.63
C SER A 401 11.15 -36.00 -18.58
N THR A 402 11.83 -34.87 -18.38
CA THR A 402 11.50 -33.95 -17.27
C THR A 402 10.93 -32.60 -17.71
N SER A 403 9.64 -32.40 -17.43
CA SER A 403 8.96 -31.10 -17.54
C SER A 403 9.63 -30.02 -16.67
N PRO A 404 9.57 -28.73 -17.04
CA PRO A 404 10.11 -27.63 -16.23
C PRO A 404 9.61 -27.64 -14.78
N VAL A 405 10.54 -27.42 -13.84
CA VAL A 405 10.21 -27.32 -12.41
C VAL A 405 9.50 -26.00 -12.16
N LYS A 406 8.17 -26.09 -12.03
CA LYS A 406 7.31 -24.96 -11.66
C LYS A 406 7.43 -24.65 -10.18
N TYR A 407 7.29 -23.38 -9.81
CA TYR A 407 7.24 -22.95 -8.42
C TYR A 407 6.18 -21.88 -8.16
N LEU A 408 5.63 -21.91 -6.95
CA LEU A 408 4.79 -20.84 -6.41
C LEU A 408 5.69 -19.92 -5.59
N ALA A 409 5.69 -18.62 -5.88
CA ALA A 409 6.29 -17.64 -4.98
C ALA A 409 5.22 -17.06 -4.07
N MET A 410 5.38 -17.18 -2.75
CA MET A 410 4.50 -16.54 -1.78
C MET A 410 5.21 -15.42 -1.05
N HIS A 411 4.72 -14.19 -1.20
CA HIS A 411 5.13 -13.08 -0.36
C HIS A 411 4.34 -13.10 0.95
N MET A 412 5.04 -13.44 2.02
CA MET A 412 4.50 -13.53 3.37
C MET A 412 4.86 -12.28 4.17
N ARG A 413 4.02 -11.24 4.07
CA ARG A 413 4.19 -9.96 4.78
C ARG A 413 3.79 -10.09 6.26
N PHE A 414 4.58 -10.86 7.01
CA PHE A 414 4.36 -11.16 8.42
C PHE A 414 5.61 -10.87 9.27
N GLU A 415 6.41 -9.88 8.86
CA GLU A 415 7.55 -9.39 9.64
C GLU A 415 7.14 -8.42 10.74
N MET A 416 8.01 -8.26 11.73
CA MET A 416 7.80 -7.48 12.96
C MET A 416 7.20 -6.09 12.71
N ASP A 417 7.66 -5.39 11.68
CA ASP A 417 7.22 -4.03 11.36
C ASP A 417 5.76 -3.99 10.88
N MET A 418 5.33 -4.96 10.05
CA MET A 418 3.94 -5.08 9.59
C MET A 418 3.02 -5.54 10.72
N VAL A 419 3.44 -6.55 11.48
CA VAL A 419 2.69 -7.12 12.61
C VAL A 419 2.46 -6.03 13.67
N ALA A 420 3.48 -5.25 14.02
CA ALA A 420 3.34 -4.13 14.95
C ALA A 420 2.50 -2.97 14.37
N TYR A 421 2.68 -2.63 13.08
CA TYR A 421 1.92 -1.55 12.43
C TYR A 421 0.42 -1.87 12.27
N SER A 422 0.04 -3.15 12.15
CA SER A 422 -1.34 -3.52 11.82
C SER A 422 -2.35 -3.33 12.96
N LEU A 423 -1.88 -3.19 14.21
CA LEU A 423 -2.69 -3.11 15.44
C LEU A 423 -3.61 -4.32 15.67
N CYS A 424 -3.22 -5.48 15.14
CA CYS A 424 -3.99 -6.71 15.29
C CYS A 424 -3.35 -7.62 16.34
N ASP A 425 -4.18 -8.44 16.99
CA ASP A 425 -3.74 -9.58 17.78
C ASP A 425 -3.45 -10.77 16.84
N PHE A 426 -2.49 -11.62 17.20
CA PHE A 426 -2.12 -12.81 16.46
C PHE A 426 -1.92 -14.01 17.42
N ASP A 427 -2.78 -14.10 18.43
CA ASP A 427 -2.88 -15.19 19.41
C ASP A 427 -1.73 -15.31 20.41
N GLY A 428 -0.67 -14.49 20.31
CA GLY A 428 0.46 -14.47 21.24
C GLY A 428 0.18 -13.79 22.59
N GLY A 429 -1.01 -13.21 22.75
CA GLY A 429 -1.52 -12.68 24.02
C GLY A 429 -0.69 -11.54 24.63
N GLU A 430 -0.72 -11.40 25.95
CA GLU A 430 -0.09 -10.27 26.66
C GLU A 430 1.40 -10.06 26.38
N LYS A 431 2.15 -11.13 26.08
CA LYS A 431 3.56 -11.00 25.70
C LYS A 431 3.70 -10.34 24.34
N GLU A 432 2.98 -10.83 23.33
CA GLU A 432 2.95 -10.29 21.97
C GLU A 432 2.47 -8.84 21.96
N ARG A 433 1.36 -8.54 22.67
CA ARG A 433 0.82 -7.17 22.78
C ARG A 433 1.86 -6.17 23.30
N LYS A 434 2.62 -6.54 24.34
CA LYS A 434 3.67 -5.69 24.94
C LYS A 434 4.91 -5.57 24.05
N GLU A 435 5.33 -6.66 23.41
CA GLU A 435 6.46 -6.66 22.47
C GLU A 435 6.18 -5.78 21.24
N LEU A 436 4.99 -5.89 20.65
CA LEU A 436 4.54 -5.07 19.53
C LEU A 436 4.27 -3.62 19.94
N GLN A 437 3.87 -3.35 21.19
CA GLN A 437 3.77 -1.98 21.72
C GLN A 437 5.15 -1.31 21.81
N ALA A 438 6.13 -1.96 22.43
CA ALA A 438 7.48 -1.40 22.54
C ALA A 438 8.08 -1.12 21.14
N TYR A 439 7.84 -2.01 20.16
CA TYR A 439 8.24 -1.77 18.78
C TYR A 439 7.56 -0.54 18.15
N ARG A 440 6.24 -0.36 18.36
CA ARG A 440 5.50 0.83 17.88
C ARG A 440 5.98 2.13 18.52
N GLU A 441 6.34 2.11 19.79
CA GLU A 441 6.81 3.31 20.51
C GLU A 441 8.16 3.80 19.98
N VAL A 442 9.06 2.88 19.58
CA VAL A 442 10.36 3.21 18.99
C VAL A 442 10.27 3.52 17.48
N HIS A 443 9.58 2.69 16.70
CA HIS A 443 9.64 2.75 15.23
C HIS A 443 8.46 3.49 14.57
N PHE A 444 7.34 3.65 15.27
CA PHE A 444 6.13 4.29 14.73
C PHE A 444 5.55 5.36 15.69
N PRO A 445 6.35 6.38 16.11
CA PRO A 445 5.91 7.37 17.11
C PRO A 445 4.63 8.13 16.68
N THR A 446 4.51 8.51 15.40
CA THR A 446 3.31 9.17 14.87
C THR A 446 2.05 8.30 14.95
N LEU A 447 2.19 6.98 14.72
CA LEU A 447 1.08 6.03 14.89
C LEU A 447 0.71 5.87 16.37
N THR A 448 1.72 5.79 17.24
CA THR A 448 1.53 5.74 18.69
C THR A 448 0.82 7.00 19.23
N MET A 449 1.11 8.19 18.69
CA MET A 449 0.36 9.42 18.99
C MET A 449 -1.09 9.36 18.47
N GLN A 450 -1.30 8.84 17.25
CA GLN A 450 -2.65 8.66 16.69
C GLN A 450 -3.53 7.70 17.50
N ILE A 451 -2.94 6.63 18.05
CA ILE A 451 -3.63 5.67 18.94
C ILE A 451 -3.99 6.30 20.30
N LYS A 452 -3.16 7.23 20.81
CA LYS A 452 -3.44 7.93 22.08
C LYS A 452 -4.48 9.05 21.92
N ASN A 453 -4.62 9.62 20.72
CA ASN A 453 -5.47 10.79 20.48
C ASN A 453 -6.85 10.47 19.86
N ASN A 454 -7.02 9.29 19.27
CA ASN A 454 -8.28 8.81 18.69
C ASN A 454 -8.67 7.47 19.31
N ASN A 455 -9.97 7.15 19.33
CA ASN A 455 -10.42 5.78 19.53
C ASN A 455 -9.92 4.92 18.35
N SER A 456 -8.82 4.19 18.55
CA SER A 456 -8.38 3.18 17.59
C SER A 456 -9.39 2.04 17.54
N LEU A 457 -9.66 1.51 16.34
CA LEU A 457 -10.44 0.29 16.19
C LEU A 457 -9.84 -0.85 17.01
N SER A 458 -10.69 -1.77 17.46
CA SER A 458 -10.23 -2.98 18.12
C SER A 458 -9.40 -3.87 17.17
N PRO A 459 -8.63 -4.84 17.69
CA PRO A 459 -7.96 -5.85 16.87
C PRO A 459 -8.94 -6.67 16.01
N GLU A 460 -10.13 -6.98 16.56
CA GLU A 460 -11.19 -7.77 15.94
C GLU A 460 -11.93 -6.98 14.85
N GLU A 461 -12.20 -5.69 15.08
CA GLU A 461 -12.65 -4.75 14.05
C GLU A 461 -11.61 -4.61 12.93
N SER A 462 -10.33 -4.53 13.29
CA SER A 462 -9.24 -4.46 12.32
C SER A 462 -9.11 -5.74 11.49
N ARG A 463 -9.36 -6.92 12.08
CA ARG A 463 -9.43 -8.21 11.37
C ARG A 463 -10.66 -8.33 10.48
N SER A 464 -11.86 -8.02 10.98
CA SER A 464 -13.11 -8.09 10.22
C SER A 464 -13.23 -7.05 9.09
N LEU A 465 -12.53 -5.91 9.19
CA LEU A 465 -12.34 -4.98 8.07
C LEU A 465 -11.24 -5.42 7.08
N GLY A 466 -10.49 -6.48 7.38
CA GLY A 466 -9.41 -6.98 6.53
C GLY A 466 -8.17 -6.09 6.53
N LYS A 467 -7.84 -5.44 7.65
CA LYS A 467 -6.61 -4.64 7.80
C LYS A 467 -5.39 -5.54 8.07
N CYS A 468 -5.51 -6.51 8.98
CA CYS A 468 -4.43 -7.43 9.37
C CYS A 468 -3.81 -8.19 8.17
N PRO A 469 -2.48 -8.42 8.11
CA PRO A 469 -1.90 -9.41 7.22
C PRO A 469 -2.40 -10.82 7.58
N LEU A 470 -2.40 -11.75 6.63
CA LEU A 470 -2.63 -13.17 6.95
C LEU A 470 -1.41 -13.76 7.69
N THR A 471 -1.65 -14.58 8.71
CA THR A 471 -0.62 -15.38 9.39
C THR A 471 -0.10 -16.54 8.53
N PRO A 472 1.00 -17.22 8.92
CA PRO A 472 1.44 -18.44 8.25
C PRO A 472 0.42 -19.59 8.32
N GLU A 473 -0.32 -19.71 9.43
CA GLU A 473 -1.42 -20.67 9.59
C GLU A 473 -2.57 -20.39 8.60
N GLU A 474 -3.04 -19.14 8.57
CA GLU A 474 -4.06 -18.65 7.63
C GLU A 474 -3.64 -18.85 6.17
N ALA A 475 -2.37 -18.57 5.84
CA ALA A 475 -1.81 -18.79 4.52
C ALA A 475 -1.74 -20.28 4.12
N ALA A 476 -1.36 -21.17 5.05
CA ALA A 476 -1.34 -22.61 4.79
C ALA A 476 -2.75 -23.13 4.50
N ILE A 477 -3.72 -22.79 5.36
CA ILE A 477 -5.13 -23.13 5.20
C ILE A 477 -5.66 -22.63 3.85
N MET A 478 -5.34 -21.39 3.45
CA MET A 478 -5.74 -20.82 2.17
C MET A 478 -5.19 -21.63 0.99
N LEU A 479 -3.90 -21.96 0.96
CA LEU A 479 -3.30 -22.74 -0.14
C LEU A 479 -3.93 -24.14 -0.21
N THR A 480 -4.16 -24.80 0.93
CA THR A 480 -4.75 -26.15 0.92
C THR A 480 -6.20 -26.12 0.46
N ALA A 481 -6.97 -25.11 0.87
CA ALA A 481 -8.37 -24.91 0.44
C ALA A 481 -8.51 -24.56 -1.06
N LEU A 482 -7.45 -23.98 -1.65
CA LEU A 482 -7.33 -23.76 -3.09
C LEU A 482 -6.91 -25.02 -3.87
N GLY A 483 -6.46 -26.09 -3.21
CA GLY A 483 -6.03 -27.32 -3.87
C GLY A 483 -4.54 -27.39 -4.21
N TYR A 484 -3.67 -26.77 -3.39
CA TYR A 484 -2.23 -27.03 -3.45
C TYR A 484 -1.87 -28.28 -2.62
N SER A 485 -1.07 -29.18 -3.21
CA SER A 485 -0.56 -30.37 -2.53
C SER A 485 0.69 -30.06 -1.70
N SER A 486 1.03 -30.91 -0.73
CA SER A 486 2.27 -30.81 0.06
C SER A 486 3.55 -30.90 -0.77
N ARG A 487 3.46 -31.38 -2.02
CA ARG A 487 4.58 -31.44 -2.97
C ARG A 487 4.90 -30.09 -3.61
N THR A 488 3.99 -29.11 -3.53
CA THR A 488 4.16 -27.76 -4.09
C THR A 488 5.50 -27.16 -3.67
N TYR A 489 6.33 -26.79 -4.65
CA TYR A 489 7.61 -26.11 -4.40
C TYR A 489 7.37 -24.61 -4.24
N ILE A 490 7.68 -24.08 -3.05
CA ILE A 490 7.33 -22.72 -2.64
C ILE A 490 8.57 -21.88 -2.38
N TYR A 491 8.75 -20.80 -3.15
CA TYR A 491 9.66 -19.72 -2.79
C TYR A 491 8.98 -18.76 -1.81
N LEU A 492 9.50 -18.64 -0.59
CA LEU A 492 9.00 -17.74 0.44
C LEU A 492 9.73 -16.39 0.37
N ALA A 493 9.00 -15.35 -0.07
CA ALA A 493 9.51 -13.99 -0.18
C ALA A 493 9.13 -13.14 1.04
N GLY A 494 10.06 -12.28 1.45
CA GLY A 494 10.01 -11.52 2.69
C GLY A 494 11.35 -11.59 3.43
N SER A 495 11.39 -11.01 4.62
CA SER A 495 12.54 -11.13 5.51
C SER A 495 12.22 -12.00 6.74
N ARG A 496 12.56 -11.55 7.96
CA ARG A 496 12.40 -12.35 9.18
C ARG A 496 10.94 -12.35 9.65
N ILE A 497 10.22 -13.40 9.28
CA ILE A 497 8.86 -13.70 9.76
C ILE A 497 8.81 -13.63 11.29
N TYR A 498 7.81 -12.92 11.83
CA TYR A 498 7.61 -12.74 13.26
C TYR A 498 7.32 -14.09 13.95
N GLY A 499 7.91 -14.30 15.13
CA GLY A 499 7.96 -15.61 15.80
C GLY A 499 8.91 -16.64 15.15
N GLY A 500 9.32 -16.46 13.89
CA GLY A 500 10.27 -17.33 13.21
C GLY A 500 9.79 -18.79 13.07
N ARG A 501 10.68 -19.75 13.37
CA ARG A 501 10.41 -21.19 13.17
C ARG A 501 9.16 -21.72 13.88
N SER A 502 8.78 -21.18 15.05
CA SER A 502 7.58 -21.64 15.76
C SER A 502 6.29 -21.21 15.05
N ARG A 503 6.22 -19.96 14.57
CA ARG A 503 5.09 -19.46 13.77
C ARG A 503 5.02 -20.11 12.38
N MET A 504 6.17 -20.43 11.79
CA MET A 504 6.22 -21.14 10.51
C MET A 504 5.87 -22.63 10.60
N LEU A 505 5.83 -23.22 11.80
CA LEU A 505 5.70 -24.67 12.00
C LEU A 505 4.48 -25.27 11.29
N SER A 506 3.30 -24.65 11.45
CA SER A 506 2.05 -25.10 10.82
C SER A 506 2.11 -25.03 9.29
N PHE A 507 2.78 -24.01 8.74
CA PHE A 507 2.95 -23.84 7.30
C PHE A 507 3.92 -24.90 6.74
N THR A 508 5.11 -25.03 7.33
CA THR A 508 6.15 -25.98 6.86
C THR A 508 5.78 -27.44 7.07
N ARG A 509 4.86 -27.75 8.01
CA ARG A 509 4.35 -29.12 8.22
C ARG A 509 3.35 -29.55 7.15
N LEU A 510 2.62 -28.61 6.54
CA LEU A 510 1.74 -28.86 5.40
C LEU A 510 2.49 -28.75 4.07
N TYR A 511 3.49 -27.85 3.99
CA TYR A 511 4.33 -27.61 2.82
C TYR A 511 5.82 -27.76 3.21
N PRO A 512 6.39 -28.98 3.19
CA PRO A 512 7.81 -29.19 3.49
C PRO A 512 8.74 -28.63 2.39
N ASN A 513 8.25 -28.48 1.16
CA ASN A 513 9.00 -28.05 -0.02
C ASN A 513 9.16 -26.51 -0.11
N VAL A 514 9.49 -25.86 1.00
CA VAL A 514 9.62 -24.40 1.13
C VAL A 514 11.10 -23.98 1.15
N ILE A 515 11.43 -22.94 0.39
CA ILE A 515 12.78 -22.37 0.27
C ILE A 515 12.75 -20.84 0.29
N THR A 516 13.85 -20.24 0.74
CA THR A 516 14.14 -18.80 0.68
C THR A 516 15.35 -18.53 -0.23
N LYS A 517 15.65 -17.25 -0.53
CA LYS A 517 16.92 -16.87 -1.18
C LYS A 517 18.14 -17.32 -0.37
N GLU A 518 18.03 -17.31 0.95
CA GLU A 518 19.05 -17.78 1.89
C GLU A 518 19.29 -19.30 1.84
N ASP A 519 18.33 -20.10 1.34
CA ASP A 519 18.49 -21.55 1.13
C ASP A 519 19.02 -21.90 -0.29
N VAL A 520 18.93 -20.98 -1.24
CA VAL A 520 19.23 -21.20 -2.67
C VAL A 520 20.54 -20.55 -3.14
N LEU A 521 20.93 -19.44 -2.51
CA LEU A 521 22.18 -18.74 -2.76
C LEU A 521 23.17 -19.00 -1.62
N THR A 522 24.46 -19.11 -1.95
CA THR A 522 25.49 -19.39 -0.96
C THR A 522 25.75 -18.17 -0.07
N PRO A 523 26.32 -18.35 1.14
CA PRO A 523 26.69 -17.23 2.00
C PRO A 523 27.67 -16.24 1.36
N SER A 524 28.51 -16.67 0.40
CA SER A 524 29.42 -15.79 -0.34
C SER A 524 28.73 -15.03 -1.48
N GLU A 525 27.74 -15.62 -2.15
CA GLU A 525 26.88 -14.93 -3.12
C GLU A 525 25.97 -13.88 -2.46
N LEU A 526 25.52 -14.14 -1.24
CA LEU A 526 24.67 -13.21 -0.46
C LEU A 526 25.42 -12.19 0.39
N ALA A 527 26.68 -12.44 0.77
CA ALA A 527 27.52 -11.47 1.51
C ALA A 527 27.51 -10.05 0.89
N PRO A 528 27.65 -9.89 -0.45
CA PRO A 528 27.38 -8.64 -1.20
C PRO A 528 26.15 -7.80 -0.82
N PHE A 529 25.08 -8.44 -0.33
CA PHE A 529 23.76 -7.83 -0.10
C PHE A 529 23.30 -7.87 1.36
N LYS A 530 24.04 -8.55 2.24
CA LYS A 530 23.59 -8.94 3.59
C LYS A 530 23.16 -7.78 4.50
N ASN A 531 23.72 -6.58 4.29
CA ASN A 531 23.41 -5.37 5.04
C ASN A 531 22.48 -4.40 4.29
N PHE A 532 22.07 -4.74 3.06
CA PHE A 532 21.30 -3.88 2.15
C PHE A 532 19.92 -4.50 1.91
N SER A 533 18.99 -4.27 2.85
CA SER A 533 17.67 -4.91 2.86
C SER A 533 16.82 -4.60 1.61
N SER A 534 17.06 -3.47 0.95
CA SER A 534 16.50 -3.11 -0.35
C SER A 534 17.04 -3.99 -1.47
N GLN A 535 18.36 -4.25 -1.51
CA GLN A 535 18.95 -5.13 -2.53
C GLN A 535 18.45 -6.57 -2.36
N LEU A 536 18.31 -7.06 -1.12
CA LEU A 536 17.65 -8.34 -0.83
C LEU A 536 16.16 -8.34 -1.24
N ALA A 537 15.42 -7.25 -1.00
CA ALA A 537 14.03 -7.12 -1.42
C ALA A 537 13.87 -7.00 -2.96
N ALA A 538 14.93 -6.63 -3.70
CA ALA A 538 14.95 -6.67 -5.15
C ALA A 538 15.11 -8.12 -5.67
N LEU A 539 15.88 -8.97 -4.99
CA LEU A 539 15.94 -10.40 -5.27
C LEU A 539 14.58 -11.08 -5.02
N ASP A 540 13.90 -10.74 -3.92
CA ASP A 540 12.52 -11.19 -3.66
C ASP A 540 11.54 -10.70 -4.72
N PHE A 541 11.65 -9.44 -5.19
CA PHE A 541 10.82 -8.93 -6.29
C PHE A 541 11.03 -9.75 -7.57
N ILE A 542 12.29 -10.04 -7.94
CA ILE A 542 12.62 -10.85 -9.12
C ILE A 542 12.03 -12.26 -8.99
N ALA A 543 12.29 -12.95 -7.87
CA ALA A 543 11.81 -14.31 -7.64
C ALA A 543 10.27 -14.41 -7.60
N CYS A 544 9.57 -13.40 -7.07
CA CYS A 544 8.11 -13.33 -7.12
C CYS A 544 7.54 -12.97 -8.49
N ALA A 545 8.18 -12.05 -9.22
CA ALA A 545 7.71 -11.64 -10.54
C ALA A 545 7.88 -12.76 -11.57
N ALA A 546 8.98 -13.53 -11.51
CA ALA A 546 9.33 -14.61 -12.43
C ALA A 546 8.64 -15.97 -12.16
N ALA A 547 7.87 -16.11 -11.07
CA ALA A 547 7.27 -17.39 -10.67
C ALA A 547 6.13 -17.87 -11.61
N ASP A 548 5.84 -19.16 -11.62
CA ASP A 548 4.66 -19.69 -12.32
C ASP A 548 3.38 -19.11 -11.69
N VAL A 549 3.28 -19.19 -10.36
CA VAL A 549 2.19 -18.57 -9.57
C VAL A 549 2.78 -17.62 -8.54
N PHE A 550 2.18 -16.44 -8.39
CA PHE A 550 2.48 -15.53 -7.27
C PHE A 550 1.33 -15.53 -6.26
N ALA A 551 1.61 -15.64 -4.97
CA ALA A 551 0.63 -15.53 -3.88
C ALA A 551 1.05 -14.46 -2.87
N MET A 552 0.07 -13.82 -2.21
CA MET A 552 0.34 -12.77 -1.22
C MET A 552 -0.51 -12.92 0.04
N THR A 553 0.11 -12.85 1.22
CA THR A 553 -0.61 -12.84 2.52
C THR A 553 -1.16 -11.45 2.86
N ASP A 554 -0.55 -10.40 2.31
CA ASP A 554 -1.09 -9.04 2.37
C ASP A 554 -1.16 -8.39 0.98
N SER A 555 -2.34 -7.94 0.59
CA SER A 555 -2.52 -7.07 -0.58
C SER A 555 -2.56 -5.58 -0.25
N GLY A 556 -2.33 -5.18 1.01
CA GLY A 556 -1.91 -3.82 1.34
C GLY A 556 -0.51 -3.51 0.80
N SER A 557 0.45 -4.39 1.11
CA SER A 557 1.88 -4.22 0.88
C SER A 557 2.28 -3.81 -0.53
N GLN A 558 3.29 -2.94 -0.58
CA GLN A 558 3.78 -2.33 -1.81
C GLN A 558 4.54 -3.33 -2.71
N LEU A 559 5.21 -4.35 -2.13
CA LEU A 559 5.82 -5.45 -2.90
C LEU A 559 4.74 -6.25 -3.64
N SER A 560 3.73 -6.75 -2.91
CA SER A 560 2.57 -7.43 -3.48
C SER A 560 1.90 -6.61 -4.58
N SER A 561 1.78 -5.30 -4.34
CA SER A 561 1.19 -4.35 -5.29
C SER A 561 1.97 -4.29 -6.61
N LEU A 562 3.30 -4.11 -6.53
CA LEU A 562 4.16 -3.94 -7.69
C LEU A 562 4.39 -5.24 -8.46
N VAL A 563 4.58 -6.37 -7.76
CA VAL A 563 4.69 -7.68 -8.41
C VAL A 563 3.40 -8.03 -9.16
N ASN A 564 2.23 -7.84 -8.54
CA ASN A 564 0.93 -8.05 -9.19
C ASN A 564 0.79 -7.18 -10.46
N GLY A 565 1.14 -5.90 -10.38
CA GLY A 565 1.11 -5.01 -11.55
C GLY A 565 2.10 -5.43 -12.63
N TYR A 566 3.32 -5.84 -12.26
CA TYR A 566 4.37 -6.26 -13.19
C TYR A 566 3.99 -7.54 -13.94
N ARG A 567 3.44 -8.52 -13.22
CA ARG A 567 2.89 -9.77 -13.79
C ARG A 567 1.75 -9.51 -14.77
N ILE A 568 0.82 -8.61 -14.44
CA ILE A 568 -0.25 -8.20 -15.36
C ILE A 568 0.30 -7.43 -16.59
N TYR A 569 1.31 -6.59 -16.41
CA TYR A 569 1.84 -5.74 -17.48
C TYR A 569 2.66 -6.52 -18.52
N HIS A 570 3.59 -7.37 -18.06
CA HIS A 570 4.55 -8.08 -18.90
C HIS A 570 4.20 -9.57 -19.12
N GLY A 571 3.46 -10.19 -18.20
CA GLY A 571 3.13 -11.63 -18.24
C GLY A 571 1.88 -11.98 -19.06
N ARG A 572 1.14 -10.97 -19.56
CA ARG A 572 -0.15 -11.14 -20.27
C ARG A 572 -1.11 -12.02 -19.44
N ASP A 573 -1.60 -13.12 -20.02
CA ASP A 573 -2.55 -14.05 -19.40
C ASP A 573 -1.88 -15.24 -18.70
N HIS A 574 -0.54 -15.29 -18.69
CA HIS A 574 0.27 -16.45 -18.34
C HIS A 574 1.03 -16.27 -17.01
N ALA A 575 0.57 -15.34 -16.16
CA ALA A 575 1.23 -14.97 -14.91
C ALA A 575 0.23 -14.91 -13.72
N PRO A 576 -0.49 -16.02 -13.45
CA PRO A 576 -1.57 -16.06 -12.45
C PRO A 576 -1.11 -15.57 -11.08
N THR A 577 -2.00 -14.85 -10.40
CA THR A 577 -1.71 -14.24 -9.09
C THR A 577 -2.85 -14.51 -8.10
N ILE A 578 -2.55 -15.23 -7.02
CA ILE A 578 -3.46 -15.52 -5.91
C ILE A 578 -3.48 -14.31 -4.97
N ARG A 579 -4.67 -13.72 -4.83
CA ARG A 579 -4.89 -12.57 -3.97
C ARG A 579 -6.13 -12.79 -3.07
N PRO A 580 -5.98 -12.97 -1.75
CA PRO A 580 -7.13 -13.06 -0.85
C PRO A 580 -7.85 -11.71 -0.73
N ASN A 581 -9.18 -11.77 -0.66
CA ASN A 581 -9.98 -10.66 -0.13
C ASN A 581 -10.00 -10.81 1.40
N LYS A 582 -9.05 -10.17 2.09
CA LYS A 582 -8.81 -10.38 3.53
C LYS A 582 -10.05 -10.20 4.41
N LYS A 583 -10.92 -9.21 4.10
CA LYS A 583 -12.22 -9.02 4.78
C LYS A 583 -13.14 -10.22 4.61
N ARG A 584 -13.24 -10.78 3.41
CA ARG A 584 -14.02 -12.01 3.16
C ARG A 584 -13.36 -13.25 3.78
N PHE A 585 -12.02 -13.32 3.84
CA PHE A 585 -11.32 -14.46 4.43
C PHE A 585 -11.48 -14.50 5.95
N ALA A 586 -11.25 -13.38 6.65
CA ALA A 586 -11.54 -13.26 8.08
C ALA A 586 -12.99 -13.67 8.41
N ARG A 587 -13.95 -13.28 7.56
CA ARG A 587 -15.35 -13.70 7.69
C ARG A 587 -15.58 -15.19 7.42
N ILE A 588 -14.86 -15.81 6.49
CA ILE A 588 -14.94 -17.27 6.24
C ILE A 588 -14.33 -18.07 7.40
N LEU A 589 -13.34 -17.52 8.09
CA LEU A 589 -12.74 -18.11 9.29
C LEU A 589 -13.66 -17.95 10.52
N SER A 590 -14.31 -16.81 10.70
CA SER A 590 -15.20 -16.57 11.84
C SER A 590 -16.62 -17.16 11.67
N GLU A 591 -17.14 -17.28 10.45
CA GLU A 591 -18.45 -17.88 10.19
C GLU A 591 -18.45 -19.40 10.34
N ASN A 592 -19.34 -19.89 11.20
CA ASN A 592 -19.66 -21.31 11.38
C ASN A 592 -18.47 -22.21 11.79
N ARG A 593 -18.22 -22.28 13.11
CA ARG A 593 -17.16 -23.10 13.74
C ARG A 593 -17.23 -24.60 13.38
N THR A 594 -18.36 -25.13 12.89
CA THR A 594 -18.54 -26.53 12.49
C THR A 594 -18.47 -26.78 10.97
N ILE A 595 -18.16 -25.76 10.15
CA ILE A 595 -18.06 -25.86 8.68
C ILE A 595 -17.21 -27.06 8.23
N GLN A 596 -17.64 -27.77 7.18
CA GLN A 596 -16.89 -28.91 6.63
C GLN A 596 -15.80 -28.45 5.67
N TRP A 597 -14.75 -29.29 5.50
CA TRP A 597 -13.60 -28.93 4.67
C TRP A 597 -13.97 -28.63 3.21
N HIS A 598 -14.93 -29.39 2.66
CA HIS A 598 -15.46 -29.16 1.31
C HIS A 598 -15.99 -27.72 1.14
N ASP A 599 -16.91 -27.32 2.00
CA ASP A 599 -17.62 -26.03 1.92
C ASP A 599 -16.70 -24.86 2.23
N PHE A 600 -15.76 -25.06 3.17
CA PHE A 600 -14.68 -24.12 3.44
C PHE A 600 -13.81 -23.92 2.18
N GLY A 601 -13.39 -25.02 1.55
CA GLY A 601 -12.65 -25.02 0.30
C GLY A 601 -13.38 -24.28 -0.82
N GLU A 602 -14.68 -24.52 -0.99
CA GLU A 602 -15.49 -23.82 -2.01
C GLU A 602 -15.57 -22.32 -1.72
N ARG A 603 -15.84 -21.92 -0.47
CA ARG A 603 -15.87 -20.51 -0.05
C ARG A 603 -14.55 -19.79 -0.32
N VAL A 604 -13.40 -20.45 -0.09
CA VAL A 604 -12.05 -19.90 -0.36
C VAL A 604 -11.75 -19.83 -1.86
N ARG A 605 -11.99 -20.90 -2.62
CA ARG A 605 -11.85 -20.90 -4.09
C ARG A 605 -12.67 -19.79 -4.73
N LYS A 606 -13.95 -19.70 -4.36
CA LYS A 606 -14.89 -18.67 -4.82
C LYS A 606 -14.47 -17.25 -4.41
N MET A 607 -13.93 -17.06 -3.20
CA MET A 607 -13.36 -15.78 -2.76
C MET A 607 -12.20 -15.32 -3.65
N VAL A 608 -11.26 -16.21 -3.98
CA VAL A 608 -10.08 -15.87 -4.78
C VAL A 608 -10.48 -15.62 -6.23
N GLN A 609 -11.28 -16.50 -6.83
CA GLN A 609 -11.80 -16.34 -8.19
C GLN A 609 -12.57 -15.02 -8.38
N GLU A 610 -13.50 -14.67 -7.47
CA GLU A 610 -14.23 -13.40 -7.54
C GLU A 610 -13.31 -12.18 -7.42
N ASN A 611 -12.21 -12.27 -6.67
CA ASN A 611 -11.23 -11.19 -6.48
C ASN A 611 -10.18 -11.11 -7.61
N GLN A 612 -10.08 -12.16 -8.46
CA GLN A 612 -9.30 -12.22 -9.69
C GLN A 612 -10.08 -11.77 -10.93
N ARG A 613 -11.42 -11.65 -10.87
CA ARG A 613 -12.25 -11.17 -11.99
C ARG A 613 -11.74 -9.81 -12.51
N ILE A 614 -11.85 -9.62 -13.83
CA ILE A 614 -11.30 -8.45 -14.55
C ILE A 614 -12.05 -7.17 -14.15
N ILE A 615 -11.62 -6.54 -13.06
CA ILE A 615 -12.14 -5.26 -12.60
C ILE A 615 -11.32 -4.16 -13.27
N ALA A 616 -11.95 -3.40 -14.18
CA ALA A 616 -11.37 -2.16 -14.70
C ALA A 616 -10.95 -1.25 -13.54
N ARG A 617 -9.77 -0.63 -13.65
CA ARG A 617 -9.14 0.13 -12.55
C ARG A 617 -10.08 1.24 -12.06
N ARG A 618 -10.71 1.03 -10.90
CA ARG A 618 -11.58 2.02 -10.26
C ARG A 618 -10.79 3.30 -9.95
N LYS A 619 -11.44 4.47 -10.06
CA LYS A 619 -10.87 5.78 -9.72
C LYS A 619 -10.19 5.76 -8.33
N GLY A 620 -9.01 6.38 -8.23
CA GLY A 620 -8.16 6.38 -7.04
C GLY A 620 -7.38 5.08 -6.77
N ARG A 621 -7.50 4.03 -7.61
CA ARG A 621 -6.73 2.79 -7.41
C ARG A 621 -5.41 2.82 -8.17
N SER A 622 -4.36 2.35 -7.51
CA SER A 622 -2.98 2.42 -8.01
C SER A 622 -2.79 1.75 -9.37
N ILE A 623 -2.31 2.54 -10.34
CA ILE A 623 -1.88 2.07 -11.67
C ILE A 623 -0.77 1.02 -11.60
N TYR A 624 0.11 1.13 -10.58
CA TYR A 624 1.20 0.18 -10.33
C TYR A 624 0.71 -1.20 -9.85
N ARG A 625 -0.58 -1.34 -9.53
CA ARG A 625 -1.23 -2.61 -9.16
C ARG A 625 -2.14 -3.15 -10.25
N LEU A 626 -2.90 -2.26 -10.88
CA LEU A 626 -3.91 -2.57 -11.89
C LEU A 626 -3.61 -1.75 -13.17
N PRO A 627 -2.58 -2.13 -13.96
CA PRO A 627 -2.18 -1.36 -15.13
C PRO A 627 -3.09 -1.53 -16.36
N ARG A 628 -4.14 -2.36 -16.29
CA ARG A 628 -5.21 -2.46 -17.29
C ARG A 628 -6.06 -1.16 -17.31
N THR A 629 -5.46 -0.08 -17.82
CA THR A 629 -5.95 1.31 -17.88
C THR A 629 -5.29 2.03 -19.07
N PRO A 630 -5.98 2.91 -19.85
CA PRO A 630 -5.42 3.51 -21.08
C PRO A 630 -4.12 4.32 -20.90
N GLY A 631 -3.84 4.78 -19.68
CA GLY A 631 -2.58 5.43 -19.33
C GLY A 631 -1.41 4.47 -19.06
N CYS A 632 -1.54 3.16 -19.31
CA CYS A 632 -0.49 2.17 -19.01
C CYS A 632 -0.49 0.99 -19.98
N MET A 633 -1.67 0.47 -20.31
CA MET A 633 -1.88 -0.64 -21.25
C MET A 633 -2.94 -0.24 -22.28
N CYS A 634 -2.81 -0.77 -23.47
CA CYS A 634 -3.69 -0.50 -24.60
C CYS A 634 -4.64 -1.69 -24.81
N LYS A 635 -5.87 -1.42 -25.27
CA LYS A 635 -6.80 -2.45 -25.77
C LYS A 635 -6.49 -2.78 -27.23
N TYR A 636 -6.72 -4.03 -27.59
CA TYR A 636 -6.58 -4.65 -28.90
C TYR A 636 -7.81 -5.56 -29.11
#